data_AF-U2LUA5-F1
#
_entry.id   AF-U2LUA5-F1
#
_cell.length_a   1.000
_cell.length_b   1.000
_cell.length_c   1.000
_cell.angle_alpha   90.00
_cell.angle_beta   90.00
_cell.angle_gamma   90.00
#
_symmetry.space_group_name_H-M   'P 1'
#
loop_
_entity.id
_entity.type
_entity.pdbx_description
1 polymer ?
#
loop_
_entity_poly.entity_id
_entity_poly.type
_entity_poly.pdbx_seq_one_letter_code
_entity_poly.pdbx_strand_id
1 'polypeptide(L)'
;MTNDFSIFWQNNEQASALFYDLLTRAERNAYDDLFLAQLAAYREANGDPAHADIFAAEYLLANGDAEGAVLCGERAFLARRIDCSAWQILARAYRSLGRWEDALLLDAYTAKLLNRPLAAEDVPPEVFTEEVLDRLSVASGKPSYAPFAISRMTYDAEHGLTTACTSFMGEFLPQLTSDLPPYYVGVYTEQEQQGNKAWLLAQIHNAADVAYYVGGDFIFDLIRGRRAPGRAELNLSPGQSVVLPLLGTADFQQLRVKTPHIDKETPLTIATPNFFRLSESTALSSDHNFIVGTPITAQHSPTRRPLVLNILADALPWAVVRGNFAEWMPNTARFFARGTIFDQHFSVSEYTYPSLPTIETGMYPHHNGIFNDKITVPLRREFVTLAERMRDLGYTTSNLMGDGVGVYNEVTRGYERLIITGYRLHAYEGVERTIRHLEGLGDTDHFIFLHTADVHPWPYPLFQITSSVQARLPLAERLSGAVGSEPSPYMRRTDLSMEACRQGIRDLDRALGTLYTYLEEHYAPDEYLVSLYSDHGVPVFSEHHYIVSPDLTHAAWMMRGAGVPEGVVSEELTSAVDFYPTLAHLCGFPIGDDVDGVLPKLFGGAGREIAFSNSLYPTKSYCLRARAKTHTFHLETGTPVLANGTVDLARSVSAIYPRDYEGIAGYETDSPELRAFFYPRVREFLAGIGNNGEFWPQMHAPRPQ
;
A
#
# COMPACT_ATOMS: atom_id res chain seq x y z
N MET A 1 -30.24 14.48 6.26
CA MET A 1 -30.34 13.57 7.43
C MET A 1 -31.06 14.30 8.56
N THR A 2 -31.98 13.64 9.26
CA THR A 2 -32.69 14.24 10.41
C THR A 2 -31.81 14.17 11.67
N ASN A 3 -31.87 15.21 12.51
CA ASN A 3 -31.12 15.32 13.76
C ASN A 3 -31.73 14.50 14.93
N ASP A 4 -32.71 13.64 14.64
CA ASP A 4 -33.49 12.90 15.64
C ASP A 4 -32.74 11.68 16.21
N PHE A 5 -31.65 11.20 15.57
CA PHE A 5 -30.87 10.02 16.01
C PHE A 5 -31.71 8.76 16.36
N SER A 6 -32.98 8.71 15.96
CA SER A 6 -33.90 7.58 16.12
C SER A 6 -33.64 6.49 15.09
N ILE A 7 -33.09 6.88 13.94
CA ILE A 7 -32.69 6.01 12.83
C ILE A 7 -31.21 6.29 12.54
N PHE A 8 -30.39 5.24 12.42
CA PHE A 8 -28.97 5.40 12.09
C PHE A 8 -28.76 5.94 10.67
N TRP A 9 -29.38 5.34 9.66
CA TRP A 9 -29.24 5.76 8.26
C TRP A 9 -30.55 5.65 7.49
N GLN A 10 -30.79 6.59 6.59
CA GLN A 10 -31.90 6.56 5.64
C GLN A 10 -31.41 7.10 4.30
N ASN A 11 -31.62 6.32 3.23
CA ASN A 11 -31.24 6.75 1.89
C ASN A 11 -32.07 7.94 1.43
N ASN A 12 -31.47 8.75 0.56
CA ASN A 12 -32.16 9.83 -0.11
C ASN A 12 -32.95 9.29 -1.31
N GLU A 13 -34.22 8.91 -1.07
CA GLU A 13 -35.09 8.35 -2.10
C GLU A 13 -35.31 9.30 -3.29
N GLN A 14 -35.33 10.61 -3.04
CA GLN A 14 -35.48 11.61 -4.11
C GLN A 14 -34.26 11.63 -5.03
N ALA A 15 -33.05 11.70 -4.49
CA ALA A 15 -31.81 11.65 -5.28
C ALA A 15 -31.71 10.33 -6.05
N SER A 16 -32.03 9.20 -5.41
CA SER A 16 -32.03 7.87 -6.04
C SER A 16 -33.01 7.81 -7.22
N ALA A 17 -34.24 8.30 -7.07
CA ALA A 17 -35.23 8.34 -8.15
C ALA A 17 -34.77 9.22 -9.34
N LEU A 18 -34.16 10.37 -9.06
CA LEU A 18 -33.61 11.26 -10.08
C LEU A 18 -32.43 10.62 -10.82
N PHE A 19 -31.55 9.90 -10.11
CA PHE A 19 -30.46 9.13 -10.71
C PHE A 19 -30.99 8.09 -11.72
N TYR A 20 -32.01 7.31 -11.35
CA TYR A 20 -32.58 6.31 -12.26
C TYR A 20 -33.36 6.91 -13.45
N ASP A 21 -33.98 8.09 -13.28
CA ASP A 21 -34.57 8.83 -14.40
C ASP A 21 -33.50 9.31 -15.39
N LEU A 22 -32.40 9.89 -14.87
CA LEU A 22 -31.24 10.30 -15.69
C LEU A 22 -30.62 9.10 -16.42
N LEU A 23 -30.41 7.98 -15.72
CA LEU A 23 -29.91 6.74 -16.30
C LEU A 23 -30.80 6.26 -17.46
N THR A 24 -32.12 6.21 -17.24
CA THR A 24 -33.09 5.79 -18.27
C THR A 24 -33.05 6.71 -19.50
N ARG A 25 -32.82 8.01 -19.31
CA ARG A 25 -32.67 8.97 -20.41
C ARG A 25 -31.36 8.79 -21.15
N ALA A 26 -30.25 8.62 -20.44
CA ALA A 26 -28.93 8.37 -21.00
C ALA A 26 -28.93 7.08 -21.87
N GLU A 27 -29.56 6.00 -21.38
CA GLU A 27 -29.73 4.76 -22.13
C GLU A 27 -30.51 4.93 -23.44
N ARG A 28 -31.41 5.92 -23.51
CA ARG A 28 -32.17 6.27 -24.71
C ARG A 28 -31.47 7.32 -25.58
N ASN A 29 -30.27 7.77 -25.21
CA ASN A 29 -29.55 8.90 -25.79
C ASN A 29 -30.38 10.20 -25.81
N ALA A 30 -31.24 10.41 -24.80
CA ALA A 30 -32.09 11.58 -24.68
C ALA A 30 -31.39 12.70 -23.89
N TYR A 31 -30.46 13.39 -24.55
CA TYR A 31 -29.66 14.49 -23.98
C TYR A 31 -30.23 15.87 -24.36
N ASP A 32 -31.45 16.15 -23.93
CA ASP A 32 -32.20 17.39 -24.20
C ASP A 32 -32.29 18.33 -22.98
N ASP A 33 -33.04 19.42 -23.10
CA ASP A 33 -33.24 20.38 -21.99
C ASP A 33 -33.89 19.74 -20.75
N LEU A 34 -34.67 18.66 -20.92
CA LEU A 34 -35.26 17.91 -19.80
C LEU A 34 -34.19 17.10 -19.07
N PHE A 35 -33.19 16.56 -19.77
CA PHE A 35 -32.04 15.92 -19.15
C PHE A 35 -31.29 16.89 -18.25
N LEU A 36 -30.99 18.10 -18.74
CA LEU A 36 -30.33 19.14 -17.94
C LEU A 36 -31.15 19.56 -16.73
N ALA A 37 -32.47 19.73 -16.89
CA ALA A 37 -33.35 20.07 -15.78
C ALA A 37 -33.32 18.98 -14.68
N GLN A 38 -33.31 17.70 -15.07
CA GLN A 38 -33.21 16.59 -14.13
C GLN A 38 -31.84 16.48 -13.47
N LEU A 39 -30.76 16.77 -14.21
CA LEU A 39 -29.42 16.80 -13.66
C LEU A 39 -29.27 17.93 -12.62
N ALA A 40 -29.85 19.10 -12.89
CA ALA A 40 -29.92 20.19 -11.92
C ALA A 40 -30.72 19.77 -10.67
N ALA A 41 -31.90 19.17 -10.85
CA ALA A 41 -32.71 18.65 -9.74
C ALA A 41 -31.97 17.59 -8.92
N TYR A 42 -31.20 16.70 -9.56
CA TYR A 42 -30.38 15.69 -8.87
C TYR A 42 -29.30 16.35 -7.99
N ARG A 43 -28.61 17.37 -8.51
CA ARG A 43 -27.64 18.15 -7.73
C ARG A 43 -28.30 18.88 -6.55
N GLU A 44 -29.43 19.53 -6.78
CA GLU A 44 -30.21 20.20 -5.73
C GLU A 44 -30.72 19.24 -4.65
N ALA A 45 -31.02 18.00 -5.03
CA ALA A 45 -31.41 16.94 -4.11
C ALA A 45 -30.23 16.33 -3.33
N ASN A 46 -29.00 16.88 -3.42
CA ASN A 46 -27.77 16.30 -2.85
C ASN A 46 -27.45 14.91 -3.42
N GLY A 47 -27.60 14.75 -4.73
CA GLY A 47 -27.07 13.61 -5.47
C GLY A 47 -25.55 13.50 -5.37
N ASP A 48 -25.02 12.30 -5.63
CA ASP A 48 -23.59 12.03 -5.64
C ASP A 48 -22.89 12.92 -6.70
N PRO A 49 -21.88 13.72 -6.30
CA PRO A 49 -21.20 14.63 -7.22
C PRO A 49 -20.52 13.93 -8.40
N ALA A 50 -19.96 12.73 -8.19
CA ALA A 50 -19.30 11.98 -9.24
C ALA A 50 -20.33 11.45 -10.25
N HIS A 51 -21.48 10.96 -9.79
CA HIS A 51 -22.59 10.58 -10.68
C HIS A 51 -23.10 11.78 -11.50
N ALA A 52 -23.25 12.94 -10.85
CA ALA A 52 -23.69 14.14 -11.54
C ALA A 52 -22.69 14.62 -12.60
N ASP A 53 -21.38 14.48 -12.35
CA ASP A 53 -20.35 14.81 -13.32
C ASP A 53 -20.25 13.78 -14.46
N ILE A 54 -20.54 12.49 -14.22
CA ILE A 54 -20.67 11.49 -15.29
C ILE A 54 -21.83 11.86 -16.22
N PHE A 55 -23.02 12.12 -15.68
CA PHE A 55 -24.18 12.53 -16.51
C PHE A 55 -23.93 13.86 -17.25
N ALA A 56 -23.25 14.82 -16.61
CA ALA A 56 -22.86 16.05 -17.26
C ALA A 56 -21.92 15.77 -18.46
N ALA A 57 -20.92 14.89 -18.28
CA ALA A 57 -20.00 14.51 -19.34
C ALA A 57 -20.71 13.81 -20.50
N GLU A 58 -21.69 12.95 -20.23
CA GLU A 58 -22.51 12.30 -21.26
C GLU A 58 -23.31 13.33 -22.08
N TYR A 59 -23.97 14.28 -21.41
CA TYR A 59 -24.71 15.35 -22.08
C TYR A 59 -23.80 16.23 -22.95
N LEU A 60 -22.66 16.67 -22.41
CA LEU A 60 -21.72 17.55 -23.11
C LEU A 60 -21.15 16.86 -24.35
N LEU A 61 -20.73 15.60 -24.20
CA LEU A 61 -20.20 14.83 -25.32
C LEU A 61 -21.24 14.59 -26.41
N ALA A 62 -22.49 14.29 -26.04
CA ALA A 62 -23.59 14.13 -27.00
C ALA A 62 -23.91 15.42 -27.79
N ASN A 63 -23.64 16.58 -27.20
CA ASN A 63 -23.83 17.89 -27.82
C ASN A 63 -22.55 18.46 -28.47
N GLY A 64 -21.50 17.65 -28.62
CA GLY A 64 -20.27 18.02 -29.30
C GLY A 64 -19.28 18.85 -28.48
N ASP A 65 -19.49 18.99 -27.17
CA ASP A 65 -18.55 19.65 -26.25
C ASP A 65 -17.65 18.62 -25.56
N ALA A 66 -16.64 18.15 -26.29
CA ALA A 66 -15.66 17.20 -25.79
C ALA A 66 -14.77 17.76 -24.67
N GLU A 67 -14.42 19.05 -24.74
CA GLU A 67 -13.59 19.70 -23.72
C GLU A 67 -14.34 19.79 -22.38
N GLY A 68 -15.59 20.24 -22.42
CA GLY A 68 -16.47 20.24 -21.24
C GLY A 68 -16.70 18.84 -20.67
N ALA A 69 -16.85 17.83 -21.55
CA ALA A 69 -16.99 16.44 -21.13
C ALA A 69 -15.74 15.91 -20.41
N VAL A 70 -14.55 16.26 -20.90
CA VAL A 70 -13.28 15.95 -20.21
C VAL A 70 -13.24 16.58 -18.83
N LEU A 71 -13.58 17.87 -18.69
CA LEU A 71 -13.56 18.54 -17.39
C LEU A 71 -14.48 17.87 -16.37
N CYS A 72 -15.68 17.45 -16.79
CA CYS A 72 -16.60 16.73 -15.91
C CYS A 72 -16.10 15.30 -15.62
N GLY A 73 -15.62 14.58 -16.63
CA GLY A 73 -15.09 13.22 -16.47
C GLY A 73 -13.85 13.17 -15.58
N GLU A 74 -12.91 14.11 -15.70
CA GLU A 74 -11.73 14.21 -14.83
C GLU A 74 -12.13 14.51 -13.38
N ARG A 75 -13.13 15.38 -13.15
CA ARG A 75 -13.67 15.60 -11.79
C ARG A 75 -14.29 14.33 -11.21
N ALA A 76 -15.11 13.61 -11.99
CA ALA A 76 -15.70 12.34 -11.55
C ALA A 76 -14.61 11.29 -11.24
N PHE A 77 -13.59 11.18 -12.09
CA PHE A 77 -12.45 10.28 -11.89
C PHE A 77 -11.66 10.64 -10.63
N LEU A 78 -11.40 11.92 -10.37
CA LEU A 78 -10.69 12.37 -9.16
C LEU A 78 -11.50 12.15 -7.89
N ALA A 79 -12.83 12.33 -7.96
CA ALA A 79 -13.74 12.04 -6.86
C ALA A 79 -13.85 10.53 -6.57
N ARG A 80 -13.79 9.70 -7.61
CA ARG A 80 -13.85 8.23 -7.49
C ARG A 80 -12.94 7.56 -8.51
N ARG A 81 -11.75 7.19 -8.04
CA ARG A 81 -10.65 6.67 -8.86
C ARG A 81 -10.94 5.33 -9.53
N ILE A 82 -11.82 4.53 -8.93
CA ILE A 82 -12.25 3.25 -9.46
C ILE A 82 -13.74 3.37 -9.80
N ASP A 83 -14.09 3.87 -10.97
CA ASP A 83 -15.49 3.91 -11.40
C ASP A 83 -15.58 3.63 -12.90
N CYS A 84 -16.22 2.50 -13.24
CA CYS A 84 -16.30 2.01 -14.62
C CYS A 84 -16.98 3.02 -15.54
N SER A 85 -18.02 3.70 -15.05
CA SER A 85 -18.79 4.64 -15.85
C SER A 85 -18.03 5.94 -16.06
N ALA A 86 -17.32 6.44 -15.02
CA ALA A 86 -16.41 7.56 -15.16
C ALA A 86 -15.28 7.28 -16.17
N TRP A 87 -14.64 6.10 -16.09
CA TRP A 87 -13.59 5.71 -17.02
C TRP A 87 -14.09 5.65 -18.47
N GLN A 88 -15.25 5.05 -18.72
CA GLN A 88 -15.79 4.92 -20.08
C GLN A 88 -16.15 6.26 -20.71
N ILE A 89 -16.83 7.16 -19.97
CA ILE A 89 -17.18 8.47 -20.54
C ILE A 89 -15.94 9.33 -20.77
N LEU A 90 -15.00 9.31 -19.83
CA LEU A 90 -13.75 10.05 -19.94
C LEU A 90 -12.88 9.52 -21.09
N ALA A 91 -12.78 8.20 -21.26
CA ALA A 91 -12.05 7.60 -22.37
C ALA A 91 -12.66 7.97 -23.73
N ARG A 92 -13.99 8.07 -23.84
CA ARG A 92 -14.66 8.55 -25.07
C ARG A 92 -14.35 10.02 -25.34
N ALA A 93 -14.41 10.86 -24.31
CA ALA A 93 -14.10 12.28 -24.42
C ALA A 93 -12.63 12.50 -24.84
N TYR A 94 -11.69 11.79 -24.22
CA TYR A 94 -10.27 11.81 -24.60
C TYR A 94 -10.02 11.41 -26.05
N ARG A 95 -10.64 10.33 -26.54
CA ARG A 95 -10.54 9.93 -27.96
C ARG A 95 -11.01 11.04 -28.90
N SER A 96 -12.11 11.72 -28.56
CA SER A 96 -12.63 12.81 -29.41
C SER A 96 -11.70 14.02 -29.51
N LEU A 97 -10.77 14.16 -28.55
CA LEU A 97 -9.72 15.18 -28.55
C LEU A 97 -8.34 14.64 -29.00
N GLY A 98 -8.26 13.39 -29.47
CA GLY A 98 -7.01 12.75 -29.88
C GLY A 98 -6.08 12.33 -28.74
N ARG A 99 -6.54 12.35 -27.48
CA ARG A 99 -5.79 11.89 -26.29
C ARG A 99 -5.85 10.36 -26.16
N TRP A 100 -5.30 9.65 -27.14
CA TRP A 100 -5.42 8.19 -27.26
C TRP A 100 -4.75 7.42 -26.12
N GLU A 101 -3.58 7.85 -25.66
CA GLU A 101 -2.85 7.19 -24.57
C GLU A 101 -3.66 7.20 -23.26
N ASP A 102 -4.22 8.35 -22.90
CA ASP A 102 -5.04 8.51 -21.71
C ASP A 102 -6.33 7.67 -21.79
N ALA A 103 -6.97 7.65 -22.96
CA ALA A 103 -8.16 6.83 -23.18
C ALA A 103 -7.85 5.34 -23.01
N LEU A 104 -6.76 4.87 -23.64
CA LEU A 104 -6.37 3.46 -23.63
C LEU A 104 -6.03 2.97 -22.22
N LEU A 105 -5.43 3.82 -21.38
CA LEU A 105 -5.18 3.51 -19.98
C LEU A 105 -6.50 3.30 -19.19
N LEU A 106 -7.50 4.17 -19.40
CA LEU A 106 -8.82 4.03 -18.79
C LEU A 106 -9.56 2.78 -19.31
N ASP A 107 -9.39 2.44 -20.58
CA ASP A 107 -9.93 1.22 -21.16
C ASP A 107 -9.27 -0.02 -20.56
N ALA A 108 -7.97 0.02 -20.27
CA ALA A 108 -7.26 -1.07 -19.61
C ALA A 108 -7.80 -1.32 -18.20
N TYR A 109 -8.01 -0.27 -17.41
CA TYR A 109 -8.68 -0.37 -16.11
C TYR A 109 -10.10 -0.95 -16.24
N THR A 110 -10.86 -0.48 -17.23
CA THR A 110 -12.21 -0.97 -17.50
C THR A 110 -12.21 -2.45 -17.88
N ALA A 111 -11.31 -2.85 -18.78
CA ALA A 111 -11.15 -4.22 -19.24
C ALA A 111 -10.76 -5.15 -18.07
N LYS A 112 -9.82 -4.70 -17.24
CA LYS A 112 -9.41 -5.40 -16.02
C LYS A 112 -10.55 -5.58 -15.04
N LEU A 113 -11.30 -4.52 -14.75
CA LEU A 113 -12.41 -4.54 -13.80
C LEU A 113 -13.53 -5.49 -14.26
N LEU A 114 -13.84 -5.47 -15.56
CA LEU A 114 -14.87 -6.32 -16.18
C LEU A 114 -14.38 -7.72 -16.56
N ASN A 115 -13.10 -8.02 -16.30
CA ASN A 115 -12.45 -9.28 -16.68
C ASN A 115 -12.64 -9.65 -18.17
N ARG A 116 -12.40 -8.67 -19.05
CA ARG A 116 -12.48 -8.83 -20.51
C ARG A 116 -11.14 -8.45 -21.15
N PRO A 117 -10.83 -8.92 -22.38
CA PRO A 117 -9.68 -8.44 -23.13
C PRO A 117 -9.75 -6.92 -23.36
N LEU A 118 -8.59 -6.27 -23.41
CA LEU A 118 -8.50 -4.87 -23.81
C LEU A 118 -8.74 -4.77 -25.32
N ALA A 119 -9.78 -4.03 -25.71
CA ALA A 119 -10.07 -3.72 -27.11
C ALA A 119 -9.22 -2.54 -27.57
N ALA A 120 -8.59 -2.66 -28.72
CA ALA A 120 -7.67 -1.64 -29.25
C ALA A 120 -7.63 -1.58 -30.78
N GLU A 121 -8.63 -2.14 -31.47
CA GLU A 121 -8.65 -2.23 -32.94
C GLU A 121 -8.71 -0.85 -33.63
N ASP A 122 -9.37 0.13 -33.00
CA ASP A 122 -9.52 1.50 -33.52
C ASP A 122 -8.41 2.45 -33.08
N VAL A 123 -7.41 1.95 -32.34
CA VAL A 123 -6.31 2.78 -31.80
C VAL A 123 -5.22 2.90 -32.88
N PRO A 124 -4.76 4.13 -33.20
CA PRO A 124 -3.68 4.31 -34.17
C PRO A 124 -2.39 3.58 -33.74
N PRO A 125 -1.71 2.83 -34.63
CA PRO A 125 -0.51 2.06 -34.30
C PRO A 125 0.60 2.87 -33.62
N GLU A 126 0.73 4.16 -33.95
CA GLU A 126 1.71 5.09 -33.37
C GLU A 126 1.53 5.35 -31.87
N VAL A 127 0.36 5.03 -31.29
CA VAL A 127 0.08 5.17 -29.86
C VAL A 127 0.79 4.09 -29.04
N PHE A 128 1.07 2.93 -29.63
CA PHE A 128 1.70 1.79 -28.94
C PHE A 128 3.22 1.94 -28.81
N THR A 129 3.64 3.04 -28.18
CA THR A 129 5.04 3.22 -27.76
C THR A 129 5.39 2.26 -26.62
N GLU A 130 6.68 2.00 -26.41
CA GLU A 130 7.16 1.17 -25.29
C GLU A 130 6.63 1.69 -23.94
N GLU A 131 6.65 3.01 -23.74
CA GLU A 131 6.15 3.64 -22.52
C GLU A 131 4.65 3.40 -22.29
N VAL A 132 3.85 3.50 -23.35
CA VAL A 132 2.41 3.21 -23.27
C VAL A 132 2.17 1.74 -22.96
N LEU A 133 2.87 0.83 -23.65
CA LEU A 133 2.76 -0.62 -23.42
C LEU A 133 3.14 -1.01 -21.98
N ASP A 134 4.15 -0.36 -21.41
CA ASP A 134 4.56 -0.57 -20.02
C ASP A 134 3.49 -0.11 -19.04
N ARG A 135 2.92 1.09 -19.25
CA ARG A 135 1.80 1.59 -18.43
C ARG A 135 0.58 0.67 -18.51
N LEU A 136 0.26 0.16 -19.71
CA LEU A 136 -0.85 -0.78 -19.89
C LEU A 136 -0.59 -2.14 -19.23
N SER A 137 0.66 -2.59 -19.24
CA SER A 137 1.09 -3.82 -18.56
C SER A 137 0.85 -3.75 -17.06
N VAL A 138 1.12 -2.60 -16.45
CA VAL A 138 0.85 -2.34 -15.03
C VAL A 138 -0.65 -2.20 -14.76
N ALA A 139 -1.37 -1.43 -15.59
CA ALA A 139 -2.81 -1.19 -15.45
C ALA A 139 -3.65 -2.47 -15.55
N SER A 140 -3.24 -3.41 -16.40
CA SER A 140 -3.91 -4.71 -16.59
C SER A 140 -3.41 -5.80 -15.63
N GLY A 141 -2.36 -5.50 -14.85
CA GLY A 141 -1.72 -6.40 -13.90
C GLY A 141 -2.48 -6.59 -12.59
N LYS A 142 -1.74 -6.87 -11.51
CA LYS A 142 -2.25 -6.84 -10.13
C LYS A 142 -1.38 -5.88 -9.30
N PRO A 143 -1.97 -5.04 -8.44
CA PRO A 143 -1.23 -4.06 -7.65
C PRO A 143 -0.10 -4.63 -6.78
N SER A 144 -0.29 -5.82 -6.21
CA SER A 144 0.61 -6.43 -5.21
C SER A 144 1.72 -7.32 -5.81
N TYR A 145 1.92 -7.30 -7.13
CA TYR A 145 2.81 -8.26 -7.80
C TYR A 145 4.10 -7.63 -8.33
N ALA A 146 4.39 -6.38 -8.01
CA ALA A 146 5.60 -5.73 -8.52
C ALA A 146 6.87 -6.51 -8.11
N PRO A 147 7.87 -6.65 -9.02
CA PRO A 147 7.94 -6.11 -10.37
C PRO A 147 7.48 -7.11 -11.45
N PHE A 148 6.69 -8.14 -11.11
CA PHE A 148 6.07 -9.03 -12.09
C PHE A 148 4.93 -8.32 -12.83
N ALA A 149 4.95 -8.44 -14.15
CA ALA A 149 3.89 -8.02 -15.05
C ALA A 149 3.08 -9.26 -15.45
N ILE A 150 1.95 -9.48 -14.75
CA ILE A 150 1.05 -10.62 -15.03
C ILE A 150 0.49 -10.56 -16.46
N SER A 151 0.39 -9.35 -17.01
CA SER A 151 -0.11 -9.08 -18.36
C SER A 151 0.81 -8.10 -19.07
N ARG A 152 2.08 -8.47 -19.25
CA ARG A 152 3.03 -7.68 -20.03
C ARG A 152 2.55 -7.56 -21.46
N MET A 153 2.24 -6.34 -21.87
CA MET A 153 1.70 -6.03 -23.19
C MET A 153 2.80 -5.79 -24.20
N THR A 154 2.60 -6.31 -25.41
CA THR A 154 3.38 -5.97 -26.60
C THR A 154 2.42 -5.69 -27.75
N TYR A 155 2.89 -4.97 -28.76
CA TYR A 155 2.11 -4.67 -29.95
C TYR A 155 2.91 -4.95 -31.21
N ASP A 156 2.28 -5.60 -32.18
CA ASP A 156 2.74 -5.62 -33.56
C ASP A 156 1.57 -5.48 -34.54
N ALA A 157 1.85 -4.98 -35.75
CA ALA A 157 0.81 -4.65 -36.72
C ALA A 157 0.07 -5.88 -37.29
N GLU A 158 0.63 -7.09 -37.17
CA GLU A 158 0.03 -8.32 -37.69
C GLU A 158 -0.89 -8.99 -36.66
N HIS A 159 -0.49 -9.00 -35.39
CA HIS A 159 -1.18 -9.71 -34.31
C HIS A 159 -1.90 -8.78 -33.33
N GLY A 160 -1.70 -7.47 -33.42
CA GLY A 160 -2.26 -6.49 -32.50
C GLY A 160 -1.62 -6.54 -31.12
N LEU A 161 -2.41 -6.26 -30.08
CA LEU A 161 -1.95 -6.37 -28.69
C LEU A 161 -1.87 -7.84 -28.27
N THR A 162 -0.72 -8.23 -27.72
CA THR A 162 -0.55 -9.54 -27.08
C THR A 162 -0.08 -9.39 -25.65
N THR A 163 -0.29 -10.42 -24.83
CA THR A 163 0.08 -10.40 -23.41
C THR A 163 0.86 -11.65 -23.00
N ALA A 164 1.88 -11.47 -22.16
CA ALA A 164 2.59 -12.56 -21.51
C ALA A 164 2.80 -12.27 -20.01
N CYS A 165 2.97 -13.32 -19.20
CA CYS A 165 3.34 -13.19 -17.81
C CYS A 165 4.87 -13.17 -17.69
N THR A 166 5.45 -12.10 -17.15
CA THR A 166 6.91 -11.95 -16.96
C THR A 166 7.21 -10.92 -15.85
N SER A 167 8.39 -10.30 -15.85
CA SER A 167 8.77 -9.19 -14.96
C SER A 167 9.38 -8.03 -15.75
N PHE A 168 9.57 -6.89 -15.09
CA PHE A 168 10.31 -5.75 -15.61
C PHE A 168 11.83 -5.82 -15.32
N MET A 169 12.40 -7.00 -15.05
CA MET A 169 13.84 -7.10 -14.73
C MET A 169 14.71 -6.46 -15.81
N GLY A 170 15.65 -5.62 -15.38
CA GLY A 170 16.59 -4.95 -16.27
C GLY A 170 16.00 -3.75 -16.98
N GLU A 171 14.80 -3.33 -16.58
CA GLU A 171 14.02 -2.26 -17.17
C GLU A 171 13.60 -1.23 -16.12
N PHE A 172 13.10 -0.08 -16.58
CA PHE A 172 12.50 0.91 -15.70
C PHE A 172 11.01 0.64 -15.53
N LEU A 173 10.50 0.77 -14.31
CA LEU A 173 9.06 0.75 -14.08
C LEU A 173 8.42 2.06 -14.58
N PRO A 174 7.25 1.99 -15.24
CA PRO A 174 6.51 3.20 -15.59
C PRO A 174 6.06 3.92 -14.31
N GLN A 175 6.02 5.26 -14.36
CA GLN A 175 5.53 6.11 -13.28
C GLN A 175 4.56 7.14 -13.85
N LEU A 176 3.48 7.40 -13.10
CA LEU A 176 2.38 8.28 -13.48
C LEU A 176 2.28 9.49 -12.53
N THR A 177 2.66 9.35 -11.25
CA THR A 177 2.44 10.42 -10.26
C THR A 177 3.71 10.97 -9.61
N SER A 178 4.86 10.36 -9.87
CA SER A 178 6.18 10.79 -9.36
C SER A 178 7.03 11.54 -10.41
N ASP A 179 7.67 12.65 -10.00
CA ASP A 179 8.72 13.33 -10.81
C ASP A 179 10.13 12.78 -10.55
N LEU A 180 10.29 11.92 -9.55
CA LEU A 180 11.57 11.33 -9.21
C LEU A 180 12.04 10.38 -10.32
N PRO A 181 13.37 10.16 -10.49
CA PRO A 181 13.87 9.18 -11.45
C PRO A 181 13.22 7.80 -11.25
N PRO A 182 12.74 7.13 -12.30
CA PRO A 182 11.99 5.88 -12.14
C PRO A 182 12.84 4.78 -11.49
N TYR A 183 12.15 3.78 -10.93
CA TYR A 183 12.81 2.59 -10.41
C TYR A 183 13.33 1.75 -11.55
N TYR A 184 14.63 1.47 -11.56
CA TYR A 184 15.23 0.41 -12.35
C TYR A 184 15.12 -0.91 -11.59
N VAL A 185 14.58 -1.96 -12.21
CA VAL A 185 14.39 -3.26 -11.58
C VAL A 185 15.69 -4.06 -11.64
N GLY A 186 16.46 -3.96 -10.57
CA GLY A 186 17.65 -4.77 -10.35
C GLY A 186 17.35 -6.11 -9.68
N VAL A 187 18.41 -6.90 -9.49
CA VAL A 187 18.41 -8.17 -8.77
C VAL A 187 19.23 -8.05 -7.50
N TYR A 188 18.75 -8.62 -6.38
CA TYR A 188 19.50 -8.63 -5.14
C TYR A 188 20.48 -9.80 -5.10
N THR A 189 21.79 -9.51 -5.02
CA THR A 189 22.85 -10.54 -5.14
C THR A 189 23.93 -10.46 -4.07
N GLU A 190 23.60 -9.98 -2.87
CA GLU A 190 24.60 -9.85 -1.82
C GLU A 190 25.11 -11.23 -1.35
N GLN A 191 26.44 -11.40 -1.29
CA GLN A 191 27.13 -12.65 -0.90
C GLN A 191 26.89 -13.90 -1.77
N GLU A 192 26.48 -13.73 -3.03
CA GLU A 192 26.35 -14.82 -4.00
C GLU A 192 27.19 -14.62 -5.27
N GLN A 193 27.17 -15.60 -6.18
CA GLN A 193 27.92 -15.55 -7.43
C GLN A 193 27.35 -14.46 -8.36
N GLN A 194 28.22 -13.59 -8.87
CA GLN A 194 27.87 -12.57 -9.86
C GLN A 194 27.18 -13.20 -11.09
N GLY A 195 26.03 -12.64 -11.46
CA GLY A 195 25.24 -13.06 -12.62
C GLY A 195 24.29 -14.24 -12.34
N ASN A 196 24.36 -14.86 -11.15
CA ASN A 196 23.53 -16.02 -10.81
C ASN A 196 22.03 -15.72 -10.89
N LYS A 197 21.57 -14.62 -10.26
CA LYS A 197 20.15 -14.22 -10.28
C LYS A 197 19.68 -13.79 -11.65
N ALA A 198 20.50 -13.05 -12.39
CA ALA A 198 20.18 -12.67 -13.76
C ALA A 198 20.01 -13.90 -14.67
N TRP A 199 20.93 -14.88 -14.56
CA TRP A 199 20.81 -16.16 -15.26
C TRP A 199 19.53 -16.90 -14.85
N LEU A 200 19.26 -17.02 -13.55
CA LEU A 200 18.08 -17.70 -13.03
C LEU A 200 16.80 -17.07 -13.60
N LEU A 201 16.69 -15.74 -13.56
CA LEU A 201 15.49 -15.08 -14.08
C LEU A 201 15.36 -15.26 -15.59
N ALA A 202 16.47 -15.19 -16.34
CA ALA A 202 16.46 -15.51 -17.77
C ALA A 202 15.97 -16.94 -18.07
N GLN A 203 16.13 -17.90 -17.15
CA GLN A 203 15.58 -19.25 -17.31
C GLN A 203 14.08 -19.34 -16.99
N ILE A 204 13.58 -18.56 -16.01
CA ILE A 204 12.21 -18.71 -15.50
C ILE A 204 11.22 -17.65 -15.98
N HIS A 205 11.68 -16.56 -16.61
CA HIS A 205 10.82 -15.41 -16.97
C HIS A 205 9.66 -15.76 -17.92
N ASN A 206 9.78 -16.84 -18.72
CA ASN A 206 8.73 -17.33 -19.61
C ASN A 206 8.02 -18.59 -19.08
N ALA A 207 8.26 -19.00 -17.84
CA ALA A 207 7.55 -20.12 -17.25
C ALA A 207 6.06 -19.76 -17.09
N ALA A 208 5.16 -20.67 -17.49
CA ALA A 208 3.72 -20.41 -17.53
C ALA A 208 3.15 -19.88 -16.20
N ASP A 209 3.70 -20.35 -15.07
CA ASP A 209 3.24 -20.01 -13.73
C ASP A 209 4.24 -19.11 -12.96
N VAL A 210 5.13 -18.37 -13.66
CA VAL A 210 6.19 -17.60 -13.01
C VAL A 210 5.67 -16.61 -11.97
N ALA A 211 4.58 -15.89 -12.25
CA ALA A 211 3.98 -14.99 -11.28
C ALA A 211 3.28 -15.74 -10.14
N TYR A 212 2.66 -16.89 -10.39
CA TYR A 212 2.01 -17.67 -9.34
C TYR A 212 3.02 -18.14 -8.28
N TYR A 213 4.20 -18.60 -8.71
CA TYR A 213 5.31 -18.98 -7.83
C TYR A 213 6.21 -17.80 -7.43
N VAL A 214 5.88 -16.59 -7.88
CA VAL A 214 6.66 -15.35 -7.67
C VAL A 214 8.15 -15.52 -7.98
N GLY A 215 8.44 -16.16 -9.12
CA GLY A 215 9.80 -16.46 -9.56
C GLY A 215 10.58 -17.41 -8.65
N GLY A 216 9.89 -18.21 -7.82
CA GLY A 216 10.52 -19.03 -6.80
C GLY A 216 11.04 -18.20 -5.64
N ASP A 217 10.27 -17.19 -5.22
CA ASP A 217 10.67 -16.20 -4.20
C ASP A 217 11.90 -15.38 -4.65
N PHE A 218 11.79 -14.81 -5.85
CA PHE A 218 12.86 -14.01 -6.42
C PHE A 218 12.94 -12.65 -5.73
N ILE A 219 14.15 -12.28 -5.29
CA ILE A 219 14.41 -11.02 -4.58
C ILE A 219 14.95 -9.99 -5.57
N PHE A 220 14.24 -8.87 -5.69
CA PHE A 220 14.60 -7.74 -6.55
C PHE A 220 15.18 -6.59 -5.71
N ASP A 221 16.01 -5.77 -6.34
CA ASP A 221 16.58 -4.56 -5.75
C ASP A 221 16.32 -3.38 -6.70
N LEU A 222 15.23 -2.66 -6.43
CA LEU A 222 14.77 -1.54 -7.24
C LEU A 222 15.53 -0.28 -6.80
N ILE A 223 16.21 0.36 -7.74
CA ILE A 223 17.01 1.56 -7.50
C ILE A 223 16.48 2.71 -8.35
N ARG A 224 16.24 3.87 -7.75
CA ARG A 224 15.95 5.09 -8.53
C ARG A 224 17.19 5.55 -9.26
N GLY A 225 17.10 5.72 -10.58
CA GLY A 225 18.24 6.10 -11.38
C GLY A 225 17.90 6.49 -12.80
N ARG A 226 18.94 6.68 -13.61
CA ARG A 226 18.85 7.01 -15.03
C ARG A 226 19.84 6.19 -15.84
N ARG A 227 19.50 5.96 -17.11
CA ARG A 227 20.40 5.30 -18.06
C ARG A 227 21.47 6.29 -18.51
N ALA A 228 22.74 5.92 -18.35
CA ALA A 228 23.89 6.62 -18.89
C ALA A 228 24.33 5.95 -20.21
N PRO A 229 24.39 6.68 -21.33
CA PRO A 229 24.77 6.13 -22.62
C PRO A 229 26.29 5.97 -22.73
N GLY A 230 26.85 5.00 -22.01
CA GLY A 230 28.29 4.70 -21.99
C GLY A 230 29.16 5.72 -21.24
N ARG A 231 28.60 6.83 -20.76
CA ARG A 231 29.34 7.83 -19.97
C ARG A 231 28.44 8.55 -18.96
N ALA A 232 29.00 8.84 -17.79
CA ALA A 232 28.42 9.74 -16.80
C ALA A 232 29.53 10.56 -16.13
N GLU A 233 29.21 11.78 -15.71
CA GLU A 233 30.12 12.62 -14.94
C GLU A 233 29.44 13.07 -13.67
N LEU A 234 30.13 12.91 -12.55
CA LEU A 234 29.70 13.40 -11.26
C LEU A 234 30.68 14.46 -10.77
N ASN A 235 30.19 15.69 -10.65
CA ASN A 235 30.96 16.80 -10.14
C ASN A 235 30.70 16.96 -8.64
N LEU A 236 31.74 16.85 -7.82
CA LEU A 236 31.66 17.03 -6.37
C LEU A 236 32.32 18.34 -5.95
N SER A 237 31.69 19.03 -5.00
CA SER A 237 32.30 20.19 -4.36
C SER A 237 33.44 19.76 -3.42
N PRO A 238 34.46 20.60 -3.17
CA PRO A 238 35.53 20.26 -2.22
C PRO A 238 34.98 19.85 -0.85
N GLY A 239 35.38 18.66 -0.38
CA GLY A 239 34.92 18.08 0.89
C GLY A 239 33.59 17.34 0.84
N GLN A 240 32.89 17.35 -0.30
CA GLN A 240 31.67 16.56 -0.48
C GLN A 240 32.02 15.08 -0.69
N SER A 241 31.30 14.20 0.01
CA SER A 241 31.34 12.76 -0.26
C SER A 241 29.94 12.23 -0.55
N VAL A 242 29.85 11.31 -1.50
CA VAL A 242 28.60 10.64 -1.86
C VAL A 242 28.85 9.16 -2.09
N VAL A 243 27.82 8.34 -1.88
CA VAL A 243 27.78 6.96 -2.36
C VAL A 243 26.89 6.89 -3.60
N LEU A 244 27.43 6.36 -4.69
CA LEU A 244 26.75 6.27 -5.97
C LEU A 244 26.40 4.81 -6.28
N PRO A 245 25.09 4.45 -6.34
CA PRO A 245 24.67 3.17 -6.87
C PRO A 245 24.89 3.11 -8.39
N LEU A 246 25.51 2.04 -8.88
CA LEU A 246 25.74 1.78 -10.30
C LEU A 246 25.32 0.36 -10.65
N LEU A 247 24.68 0.17 -11.80
CA LEU A 247 24.28 -1.15 -12.31
C LEU A 247 24.73 -1.32 -13.76
N GLY A 248 25.26 -2.51 -14.09
CA GLY A 248 25.53 -2.87 -15.47
C GLY A 248 24.24 -3.20 -16.22
N THR A 249 24.24 -3.05 -17.55
CA THR A 249 23.14 -3.53 -18.41
C THR A 249 23.56 -4.66 -19.35
N ALA A 250 24.78 -5.18 -19.17
CA ALA A 250 25.33 -6.29 -19.95
C ALA A 250 26.09 -7.25 -19.03
N ASP A 251 26.31 -8.48 -19.51
CA ASP A 251 27.06 -9.49 -18.79
C ASP A 251 28.54 -9.07 -18.65
N PHE A 252 29.03 -9.02 -17.41
CA PHE A 252 30.42 -8.68 -17.06
C PHE A 252 30.96 -7.43 -17.77
N GLN A 253 30.18 -6.35 -17.70
CA GLN A 253 30.50 -5.04 -18.26
C GLN A 253 31.68 -4.38 -17.53
N GLN A 254 32.70 -3.91 -18.25
CA GLN A 254 33.78 -3.12 -17.64
C GLN A 254 33.37 -1.66 -17.53
N LEU A 255 33.53 -1.09 -16.33
CA LEU A 255 33.36 0.32 -16.03
C LEU A 255 34.71 0.93 -15.71
N ARG A 256 35.14 1.90 -16.52
CA ARG A 256 36.28 2.76 -16.21
C ARG A 256 35.84 3.88 -15.28
N VAL A 257 36.50 3.97 -14.14
CA VAL A 257 36.32 5.01 -13.12
C VAL A 257 37.55 5.89 -13.12
N LYS A 258 37.35 7.17 -13.46
CA LYS A 258 38.42 8.15 -13.58
C LYS A 258 38.18 9.36 -12.66
N THR A 259 39.14 9.61 -11.78
CA THR A 259 39.24 10.81 -10.95
C THR A 259 40.59 11.49 -11.23
N PRO A 260 40.90 12.65 -10.63
CA PRO A 260 42.25 13.20 -10.64
C PRO A 260 43.36 12.24 -10.17
N HIS A 261 43.04 11.26 -9.32
CA HIS A 261 44.02 10.35 -8.70
C HIS A 261 43.87 8.88 -9.12
N ILE A 262 42.69 8.47 -9.59
CA ILE A 262 42.37 7.09 -9.95
C ILE A 262 42.03 7.02 -11.43
N ASP A 263 42.56 6.01 -12.12
CA ASP A 263 42.14 5.64 -13.47
C ASP A 263 42.19 4.11 -13.56
N LYS A 264 41.06 3.47 -13.28
CA LYS A 264 40.94 2.02 -13.12
C LYS A 264 39.65 1.51 -13.74
N GLU A 265 39.64 0.23 -14.06
CA GLU A 265 38.44 -0.49 -14.48
C GLU A 265 37.96 -1.42 -13.37
N THR A 266 36.64 -1.59 -13.30
CA THR A 266 35.97 -2.52 -12.40
C THR A 266 34.83 -3.21 -13.14
N PRO A 267 34.55 -4.49 -12.87
CA PRO A 267 33.38 -5.13 -13.45
C PRO A 267 32.09 -4.59 -12.83
N LEU A 268 31.05 -4.50 -13.65
CA LEU A 268 29.66 -4.42 -13.28
C LEU A 268 28.95 -5.67 -13.80
N THR A 269 28.00 -6.16 -13.02
CA THR A 269 27.12 -7.26 -13.41
C THR A 269 25.78 -6.69 -13.84
N ILE A 270 25.14 -7.34 -14.82
CA ILE A 270 23.82 -6.97 -15.30
C ILE A 270 22.82 -6.84 -14.15
N ALA A 271 22.09 -5.73 -14.14
CA ALA A 271 21.02 -5.42 -13.19
C ALA A 271 21.40 -5.55 -11.71
N THR A 272 22.68 -5.52 -11.36
CA THR A 272 23.16 -5.71 -9.98
C THR A 272 23.65 -4.39 -9.39
N PRO A 273 23.05 -3.90 -8.30
CA PRO A 273 23.54 -2.71 -7.60
C PRO A 273 24.95 -2.87 -7.05
N ASN A 274 25.81 -1.92 -7.39
CA ASN A 274 27.15 -1.75 -6.84
C ASN A 274 27.25 -0.34 -6.23
N PHE A 275 27.82 -0.21 -5.04
CA PHE A 275 27.89 1.07 -4.32
C PHE A 275 29.32 1.60 -4.32
N PHE A 276 29.51 2.78 -4.93
CA PHE A 276 30.82 3.43 -5.02
C PHE A 276 30.84 4.68 -4.16
N ARG A 277 31.71 4.71 -3.15
CA ARG A 277 31.95 5.90 -2.34
C ARG A 277 32.93 6.82 -3.07
N LEU A 278 32.50 8.04 -3.33
CA LEU A 278 33.22 9.06 -4.10
C LEU A 278 33.49 10.26 -3.19
N SER A 279 34.70 10.81 -3.26
CA SER A 279 35.15 11.99 -2.50
C SER A 279 35.74 13.10 -3.39
N GLU A 280 35.76 12.87 -4.71
CA GLU A 280 36.21 13.81 -5.73
C GLU A 280 35.39 13.62 -7.02
N SER A 281 35.40 14.64 -7.88
CA SER A 281 34.71 14.56 -9.17
C SER A 281 35.20 13.36 -9.97
N THR A 282 34.24 12.59 -10.48
CA THR A 282 34.46 11.27 -11.07
C THR A 282 33.80 11.20 -12.44
N ALA A 283 34.59 10.83 -13.46
CA ALA A 283 34.11 10.45 -14.78
C ALA A 283 34.00 8.93 -14.86
N LEU A 284 32.84 8.47 -15.30
CA LEU A 284 32.51 7.05 -15.48
C LEU A 284 32.32 6.80 -16.97
N SER A 285 32.92 5.73 -17.49
CA SER A 285 32.73 5.33 -18.89
C SER A 285 32.74 3.82 -19.08
N SER A 286 31.96 3.34 -20.03
CA SER A 286 31.87 1.93 -20.42
C SER A 286 31.48 1.83 -21.90
N ASP A 287 31.83 0.73 -22.56
CA ASP A 287 31.43 0.45 -23.95
C ASP A 287 29.92 0.14 -24.08
N HIS A 288 29.22 0.01 -22.96
CA HIS A 288 27.78 -0.28 -22.89
C HIS A 288 27.08 0.76 -22.02
N ASN A 289 25.76 0.83 -22.15
CA ASN A 289 24.94 1.60 -21.22
C ASN A 289 25.13 1.07 -19.79
N PHE A 290 24.93 1.93 -18.79
CA PHE A 290 24.85 1.53 -17.39
C PHE A 290 23.80 2.40 -16.69
N ILE A 291 23.35 1.96 -15.53
CA ILE A 291 22.40 2.73 -14.72
C ILE A 291 23.16 3.48 -13.65
N VAL A 292 22.88 4.77 -13.55
CA VAL A 292 23.39 5.66 -12.50
C VAL A 292 22.25 5.92 -11.54
N GLY A 293 22.37 5.38 -10.33
CA GLY A 293 21.44 5.62 -9.24
C GLY A 293 21.50 7.05 -8.72
N THR A 294 20.51 7.42 -7.94
CA THR A 294 20.48 8.71 -7.25
C THR A 294 21.66 8.79 -6.26
N PRO A 295 22.53 9.83 -6.31
CA PRO A 295 23.65 9.95 -5.39
C PRO A 295 23.19 10.11 -3.94
N ILE A 296 23.76 9.31 -3.04
CA ILE A 296 23.47 9.33 -1.61
C ILE A 296 24.50 10.24 -0.93
N THR A 297 24.05 11.28 -0.22
CA THR A 297 24.97 12.20 0.47
C THR A 297 25.55 11.55 1.73
N ALA A 298 26.86 11.33 1.75
CA ALA A 298 27.59 10.69 2.84
C ALA A 298 28.00 11.69 3.93
N GLN A 299 26.99 12.35 4.52
CA GLN A 299 27.20 13.26 5.63
C GLN A 299 25.92 13.42 6.47
N HIS A 300 26.05 13.35 7.79
CA HIS A 300 24.98 13.70 8.72
C HIS A 300 24.66 15.19 8.69
N SER A 301 23.37 15.51 8.79
CA SER A 301 22.91 16.86 9.09
C SER A 301 22.91 17.09 10.61
N PRO A 302 23.36 18.25 11.09
CA PRO A 302 23.30 18.59 12.51
C PRO A 302 21.86 18.78 13.04
N THR A 303 20.85 18.82 12.16
CA THR A 303 19.45 19.05 12.54
C THR A 303 18.56 17.82 12.36
N ARG A 304 19.12 16.69 11.90
CA ARG A 304 18.38 15.44 11.69
C ARG A 304 18.83 14.39 12.68
N ARG A 305 17.99 13.37 12.85
CA ARG A 305 18.38 12.15 13.55
C ARG A 305 19.13 11.26 12.56
N PRO A 306 20.28 10.70 12.93
CA PRO A 306 20.96 9.71 12.10
C PRO A 306 20.07 8.55 11.64
N LEU A 307 19.10 8.12 12.45
CA LEU A 307 18.23 6.98 12.12
C LEU A 307 16.75 7.20 12.47
N VAL A 308 15.89 7.02 11.48
CA VAL A 308 14.46 6.77 11.66
C VAL A 308 14.15 5.39 11.07
N LEU A 309 13.80 4.44 11.93
CA LEU A 309 13.60 3.04 11.57
C LEU A 309 12.16 2.62 11.89
N ASN A 310 11.46 2.17 10.85
CA ASN A 310 10.09 1.68 10.92
C ASN A 310 10.05 0.17 10.65
N ILE A 311 9.62 -0.59 11.65
CA ILE A 311 9.53 -2.05 11.61
C ILE A 311 8.05 -2.42 11.58
N LEU A 312 7.58 -2.88 10.43
CA LEU A 312 6.25 -3.47 10.27
C LEU A 312 6.35 -4.98 10.54
N ALA A 313 5.76 -5.41 11.65
CA ALA A 313 5.53 -6.82 11.98
C ALA A 313 4.15 -7.22 11.45
N ASP A 314 4.12 -7.75 10.22
CA ASP A 314 2.90 -8.10 9.51
C ASP A 314 2.04 -9.06 10.34
N ALA A 315 0.81 -8.63 10.57
CA ALA A 315 -0.20 -9.38 11.31
C ALA A 315 0.16 -9.71 12.78
N LEU A 316 1.01 -8.94 13.48
CA LEU A 316 1.29 -9.18 14.90
C LEU A 316 -0.01 -9.02 15.74
N PRO A 317 -0.54 -10.09 16.38
CA PRO A 317 -1.84 -10.04 17.05
C PRO A 317 -1.73 -9.43 18.45
N TRP A 318 -1.72 -8.11 18.54
CA TRP A 318 -1.52 -7.42 19.82
C TRP A 318 -2.59 -7.75 20.86
N ALA A 319 -3.86 -7.97 20.44
CA ALA A 319 -4.93 -8.48 21.31
C ALA A 319 -4.51 -9.69 22.17
N VAL A 320 -3.68 -10.58 21.61
CA VAL A 320 -3.20 -11.81 22.25
C VAL A 320 -1.84 -11.60 22.88
N VAL A 321 -0.92 -10.95 22.16
CA VAL A 321 0.49 -10.79 22.59
C VAL A 321 0.60 -9.90 23.82
N ARG A 322 -0.21 -8.83 23.95
CA ARG A 322 -0.09 -7.86 25.06
C ARG A 322 -0.11 -8.51 26.45
N GLY A 323 -0.94 -9.55 26.64
CA GLY A 323 -1.05 -10.26 27.92
C GLY A 323 0.16 -11.15 28.26
N ASN A 324 1.02 -11.45 27.28
CA ASN A 324 2.18 -12.32 27.41
C ASN A 324 3.47 -11.68 26.87
N PHE A 325 3.47 -10.35 26.69
CA PHE A 325 4.45 -9.67 25.84
C PHE A 325 5.90 -9.92 26.27
N ALA A 326 6.20 -9.79 27.56
CA ALA A 326 7.54 -10.04 28.10
C ALA A 326 7.98 -11.52 28.04
N GLU A 327 7.03 -12.47 27.97
CA GLU A 327 7.32 -13.90 27.86
C GLU A 327 7.55 -14.31 26.40
N TRP A 328 6.67 -13.84 25.50
CA TRP A 328 6.66 -14.27 24.10
C TRP A 328 7.63 -13.47 23.24
N MET A 329 7.89 -12.21 23.59
CA MET A 329 8.79 -11.30 22.90
C MET A 329 9.75 -10.59 23.88
N PRO A 330 10.59 -11.34 24.61
CA PRO A 330 11.43 -10.78 25.67
C PRO A 330 12.42 -9.71 25.20
N ASN A 331 12.97 -9.83 23.99
CA ASN A 331 13.93 -8.84 23.47
C ASN A 331 13.21 -7.52 23.13
N THR A 332 12.06 -7.62 22.49
CA THR A 332 11.21 -6.49 22.11
C THR A 332 10.66 -5.80 23.35
N ALA A 333 10.16 -6.56 24.33
CA ALA A 333 9.70 -6.02 25.60
C ALA A 333 10.82 -5.30 26.37
N ARG A 334 12.03 -5.88 26.42
CA ARG A 334 13.20 -5.22 27.02
C ARG A 334 13.54 -3.91 26.31
N PHE A 335 13.55 -3.91 24.98
CA PHE A 335 13.90 -2.72 24.21
C PHE A 335 12.86 -1.62 24.41
N PHE A 336 11.57 -1.91 24.28
CA PHE A 336 10.51 -0.89 24.41
C PHE A 336 10.10 -0.57 25.84
N ALA A 337 10.61 -1.27 26.86
CA ALA A 337 10.51 -0.83 28.26
C ALA A 337 11.13 0.56 28.51
N ARG A 338 12.02 1.00 27.62
CA ARG A 338 12.60 2.36 27.59
C ARG A 338 11.94 3.28 26.54
N GLY A 339 10.76 2.92 26.07
CA GLY A 339 10.00 3.68 25.08
C GLY A 339 8.55 3.87 25.51
N THR A 340 7.69 4.09 24.52
CA THR A 340 6.24 4.16 24.66
C THR A 340 5.58 2.97 23.97
N ILE A 341 4.61 2.34 24.63
CA ILE A 341 3.71 1.33 24.04
C ILE A 341 2.29 1.91 24.02
N PHE A 342 1.64 1.95 22.87
CA PHE A 342 0.23 2.34 22.73
C PHE A 342 -0.65 1.10 22.82
N ASP A 343 -1.17 0.82 24.01
CA ASP A 343 -1.86 -0.44 24.28
C ASP A 343 -3.30 -0.47 23.73
N GLN A 344 -3.82 0.67 23.31
CA GLN A 344 -5.13 0.81 22.63
C GLN A 344 -4.97 1.30 21.17
N HIS A 345 -4.05 0.67 20.44
CA HIS A 345 -3.84 0.93 19.01
C HIS A 345 -4.72 0.05 18.11
N PHE A 346 -5.34 0.65 17.08
CA PHE A 346 -6.21 -0.07 16.17
C PHE A 346 -5.83 0.12 14.70
N SER A 347 -5.72 -0.99 13.96
CA SER A 347 -5.61 -0.93 12.51
C SER A 347 -6.91 -0.41 11.89
N VAL A 348 -6.78 0.19 10.72
CA VAL A 348 -7.94 0.63 9.94
C VAL A 348 -8.54 -0.52 9.16
N SER A 349 -7.73 -1.45 8.67
CA SER A 349 -8.17 -2.57 7.84
C SER A 349 -7.73 -3.91 8.41
N GLU A 350 -8.33 -4.97 7.89
CA GLU A 350 -8.12 -6.36 8.32
C GLU A 350 -6.97 -7.07 7.59
N TYR A 351 -6.31 -6.41 6.64
CA TYR A 351 -5.25 -6.98 5.82
C TYR A 351 -4.27 -5.92 5.27
N THR A 352 -3.11 -6.37 4.80
CA THR A 352 -1.93 -5.56 4.46
C THR A 352 -2.16 -4.52 3.36
N TYR A 353 -2.81 -4.90 2.25
CA TYR A 353 -2.88 -4.05 1.04
C TYR A 353 -3.44 -2.64 1.28
N PRO A 354 -4.60 -2.45 1.94
CA PRO A 354 -5.10 -1.10 2.29
C PRO A 354 -4.39 -0.47 3.50
N SER A 355 -3.76 -1.28 4.35
CA SER A 355 -3.11 -0.80 5.57
C SER A 355 -1.81 -0.05 5.27
N LEU A 356 -1.00 -0.52 4.31
CA LEU A 356 0.24 0.16 3.91
C LEU A 356 0.03 1.61 3.41
N PRO A 357 -0.88 1.87 2.43
CA PRO A 357 -1.23 3.23 2.03
C PRO A 357 -1.77 4.07 3.19
N THR A 358 -2.57 3.47 4.07
CA THR A 358 -3.11 4.16 5.26
C THR A 358 -2.00 4.68 6.16
N ILE A 359 -0.98 3.87 6.42
CA ILE A 359 0.16 4.24 7.27
C ILE A 359 1.05 5.29 6.56
N GLU A 360 1.36 5.08 5.28
CA GLU A 360 2.23 5.96 4.50
C GLU A 360 1.62 7.34 4.24
N THR A 361 0.29 7.47 4.24
CA THR A 361 -0.40 8.74 3.95
C THR A 361 -1.08 9.36 5.17
N GLY A 362 -1.34 8.59 6.23
CA GLY A 362 -2.18 9.04 7.35
C GLY A 362 -3.65 9.20 6.99
N MET A 363 -4.10 8.59 5.88
CA MET A 363 -5.46 8.72 5.35
C MET A 363 -6.20 7.39 5.40
N TYR A 364 -7.52 7.40 5.61
CA TYR A 364 -8.36 6.22 5.48
C TYR A 364 -8.43 5.73 4.01
N PRO A 365 -8.65 4.42 3.75
CA PRO A 365 -8.63 3.87 2.39
C PRO A 365 -9.65 4.49 1.41
N HIS A 366 -10.77 5.00 1.92
CA HIS A 366 -11.78 5.69 1.11
C HIS A 366 -11.39 7.14 0.76
N HIS A 367 -10.42 7.73 1.46
CA HIS A 367 -9.85 9.04 1.15
C HIS A 367 -8.62 8.92 0.23
N ASN A 368 -7.71 7.99 0.52
CA ASN A 368 -6.52 7.77 -0.34
C ASN A 368 -6.85 7.03 -1.65
N GLY A 369 -7.95 6.27 -1.69
CA GLY A 369 -8.45 5.56 -2.88
C GLY A 369 -7.77 4.21 -3.16
N ILE A 370 -6.86 3.74 -2.28
CA ILE A 370 -6.13 2.48 -2.43
C ILE A 370 -6.71 1.42 -1.47
N PHE A 371 -7.70 0.67 -1.95
CA PHE A 371 -8.35 -0.41 -1.19
C PHE A 371 -8.64 -1.67 -2.02
N ASN A 372 -8.74 -1.53 -3.35
CA ASN A 372 -9.06 -2.63 -4.25
C ASN A 372 -7.77 -3.31 -4.74
N ASP A 373 -7.53 -4.53 -4.29
CA ASP A 373 -6.32 -5.32 -4.58
C ASP A 373 -6.30 -5.94 -6.00
N LYS A 374 -7.28 -5.61 -6.84
CA LYS A 374 -7.41 -6.11 -8.21
C LYS A 374 -7.18 -5.06 -9.28
N ILE A 375 -7.17 -3.78 -8.93
CA ILE A 375 -7.09 -2.65 -9.86
C ILE A 375 -5.89 -1.77 -9.51
N THR A 376 -5.01 -1.56 -10.47
CA THR A 376 -3.76 -0.82 -10.30
C THR A 376 -3.90 0.66 -10.65
N VAL A 377 -4.64 1.40 -9.83
CA VAL A 377 -4.69 2.87 -9.94
C VAL A 377 -3.61 3.48 -9.04
N PRO A 378 -2.80 4.43 -9.53
CA PRO A 378 -1.77 5.06 -8.71
C PRO A 378 -2.38 6.00 -7.67
N LEU A 379 -1.71 6.11 -6.52
CA LEU A 379 -1.96 7.12 -5.50
C LEU A 379 -1.86 8.50 -6.14
N ARG A 380 -2.81 9.36 -5.79
CA ARG A 380 -2.84 10.76 -6.19
C ARG A 380 -1.54 11.47 -5.83
N ARG A 381 -1.13 12.40 -6.68
CA ARG A 381 0.17 13.08 -6.57
C ARG A 381 0.19 14.05 -5.38
N GLU A 382 -0.95 14.65 -5.11
CA GLU A 382 -1.17 15.59 -4.00
C GLU A 382 -1.11 14.93 -2.61
N PHE A 383 -1.31 13.60 -2.53
CA PHE A 383 -1.27 12.85 -1.26
C PHE A 383 0.17 12.43 -0.97
N VAL A 384 0.90 13.26 -0.22
CA VAL A 384 2.35 13.11 -0.01
C VAL A 384 2.66 12.05 1.05
N THR A 385 3.43 11.01 0.68
CA THR A 385 3.72 9.89 1.58
C THR A 385 4.82 10.20 2.60
N LEU A 386 4.93 9.38 3.65
CA LEU A 386 5.97 9.49 4.67
C LEU A 386 7.36 9.48 4.03
N ALA A 387 7.61 8.54 3.12
CA ALA A 387 8.90 8.47 2.45
C ALA A 387 9.20 9.74 1.61
N GLU A 388 8.19 10.37 1.00
CA GLU A 388 8.38 11.65 0.29
C GLU A 388 8.73 12.76 1.28
N ARG A 389 8.01 12.87 2.41
CA ARG A 389 8.32 13.85 3.46
C ARG A 389 9.75 13.70 3.99
N MET A 390 10.17 12.47 4.25
CA MET A 390 11.50 12.19 4.80
C MET A 390 12.60 12.43 3.76
N ARG A 391 12.36 12.12 2.48
CA ARG A 391 13.24 12.52 1.39
C ARG A 391 13.37 14.04 1.28
N ASP A 392 12.28 14.80 1.39
CA ASP A 392 12.32 16.27 1.29
C ASP A 392 13.09 16.90 2.45
N LEU A 393 13.05 16.27 3.63
CA LEU A 393 13.94 16.59 4.76
C LEU A 393 15.41 16.17 4.49
N GLY A 394 15.66 15.40 3.43
CA GLY A 394 16.96 14.96 2.92
C GLY A 394 17.48 13.67 3.55
N TYR A 395 16.61 12.85 4.15
CA TYR A 395 16.96 11.49 4.56
C TYR A 395 17.16 10.59 3.34
N THR A 396 18.09 9.64 3.46
CA THR A 396 18.18 8.50 2.55
C THR A 396 17.05 7.53 2.87
N THR A 397 16.13 7.35 1.92
CA THR A 397 14.90 6.60 2.12
C THR A 397 15.04 5.20 1.53
N SER A 398 15.01 4.16 2.36
CA SER A 398 15.20 2.78 1.91
C SER A 398 14.14 1.83 2.47
N ASN A 399 13.56 1.00 1.61
CA ASN A 399 12.85 -0.20 2.02
C ASN A 399 13.82 -1.38 1.88
N LEU A 400 14.20 -1.99 3.00
CA LEU A 400 15.21 -3.07 3.01
C LEU A 400 14.60 -4.47 3.05
N MET A 401 13.26 -4.56 3.12
CA MET A 401 12.47 -5.79 3.01
C MET A 401 11.00 -5.41 2.79
N GLY A 402 10.38 -5.82 1.67
CA GLY A 402 8.95 -5.63 1.40
C GLY A 402 8.37 -6.60 0.37
N ASP A 403 7.05 -6.69 0.28
CA ASP A 403 6.29 -7.66 -0.55
C ASP A 403 5.87 -7.11 -1.94
N GLY A 404 6.44 -5.98 -2.37
CA GLY A 404 6.11 -5.32 -3.63
C GLY A 404 4.80 -4.54 -3.63
N VAL A 405 3.98 -4.62 -2.57
CA VAL A 405 2.84 -3.72 -2.37
C VAL A 405 3.36 -2.28 -2.30
N GLY A 406 2.60 -1.35 -2.88
CA GLY A 406 2.96 0.06 -2.88
C GLY A 406 3.75 0.51 -4.11
N VAL A 407 4.35 -0.42 -4.87
CA VAL A 407 5.17 -0.08 -6.04
C VAL A 407 4.31 0.35 -7.24
N TYR A 408 3.40 -0.50 -7.69
CA TYR A 408 2.58 -0.20 -8.88
C TYR A 408 1.48 0.82 -8.65
N ASN A 409 1.06 1.01 -7.40
CA ASN A 409 0.15 2.09 -7.03
C ASN A 409 0.91 3.32 -6.51
N GLU A 410 2.24 3.35 -6.63
CA GLU A 410 3.12 4.49 -6.32
C GLU A 410 3.08 5.02 -4.87
N VAL A 411 2.56 4.25 -3.90
CA VAL A 411 2.64 4.58 -2.48
C VAL A 411 4.10 4.60 -2.00
N THR A 412 4.96 3.72 -2.54
CA THR A 412 6.39 3.68 -2.20
C THR A 412 7.23 4.69 -2.98
N ARG A 413 6.62 5.67 -3.67
CA ARG A 413 7.37 6.58 -4.54
C ARG A 413 8.38 7.47 -3.80
N GLY A 414 8.25 7.67 -2.50
CA GLY A 414 9.23 8.43 -1.73
C GLY A 414 10.60 7.74 -1.59
N TYR A 415 10.68 6.41 -1.67
CA TYR A 415 11.91 5.65 -1.43
C TYR A 415 12.94 5.75 -2.58
N GLU A 416 14.24 5.63 -2.27
CA GLU A 416 15.35 5.59 -3.23
C GLU A 416 15.74 4.18 -3.64
N ARG A 417 15.58 3.24 -2.71
CA ARG A 417 15.89 1.83 -2.86
C ARG A 417 14.77 0.98 -2.25
N LEU A 418 14.37 -0.07 -2.96
CA LEU A 418 13.41 -1.07 -2.48
C LEU A 418 13.98 -2.48 -2.71
N ILE A 419 14.25 -3.20 -1.64
CA ILE A 419 14.53 -4.64 -1.70
C ILE A 419 13.21 -5.38 -1.47
N ILE A 420 12.70 -6.02 -2.51
CA ILE A 420 11.36 -6.62 -2.49
C ILE A 420 11.37 -8.09 -2.94
N THR A 421 10.43 -8.86 -2.40
CA THR A 421 10.11 -10.22 -2.85
C THR A 421 8.60 -10.41 -2.88
N GLY A 422 8.12 -11.61 -3.22
CA GLY A 422 6.68 -11.91 -3.33
C GLY A 422 5.93 -12.10 -2.02
N TYR A 423 6.57 -12.74 -1.03
CA TYR A 423 5.92 -13.09 0.24
C TYR A 423 6.89 -13.43 1.37
N ARG A 424 8.12 -13.84 1.06
CA ARG A 424 9.06 -14.36 2.07
C ARG A 424 9.85 -13.25 2.76
N LEU A 425 9.18 -12.57 3.70
CA LEU A 425 9.76 -11.44 4.43
C LEU A 425 10.30 -11.85 5.80
N HIS A 426 11.27 -12.75 5.86
CA HIS A 426 11.82 -13.21 7.15
C HIS A 426 12.65 -12.12 7.83
N ALA A 427 12.35 -11.86 9.11
CA ALA A 427 12.99 -10.83 9.91
C ALA A 427 14.51 -11.01 10.00
N TYR A 428 15.03 -12.25 10.07
CA TYR A 428 16.47 -12.47 10.18
C TYR A 428 17.24 -11.97 8.94
N GLU A 429 16.66 -12.07 7.74
CA GLU A 429 17.27 -11.53 6.52
C GLU A 429 17.17 -10.01 6.49
N GLY A 430 16.01 -9.47 6.84
CA GLY A 430 15.77 -8.03 6.89
C GLY A 430 16.66 -7.30 7.91
N VAL A 431 16.86 -7.90 9.08
CA VAL A 431 17.77 -7.42 10.12
C VAL A 431 19.21 -7.37 9.62
N GLU A 432 19.69 -8.45 9.02
CA GLU A 432 21.05 -8.50 8.48
C GLU A 432 21.26 -7.46 7.36
N ARG A 433 20.28 -7.34 6.45
CA ARG A 433 20.27 -6.30 5.41
C ARG A 433 20.34 -4.90 6.00
N THR A 434 19.59 -4.66 7.07
CA THR A 434 19.56 -3.37 7.77
C THR A 434 20.91 -3.05 8.39
N ILE A 435 21.52 -4.01 9.11
CA ILE A 435 22.84 -3.83 9.73
C ILE A 435 23.89 -3.50 8.66
N ARG A 436 23.98 -4.28 7.58
CA ARG A 436 24.96 -4.04 6.51
C ARG A 436 24.76 -2.70 5.80
N HIS A 437 23.50 -2.30 5.60
CA HIS A 437 23.17 -0.99 5.05
C HIS A 437 23.67 0.13 5.97
N LEU A 438 23.43 0.02 7.27
CA LEU A 438 23.91 0.99 8.27
C LEU A 438 25.45 0.98 8.39
N GLU A 439 26.12 -0.17 8.26
CA GLU A 439 27.59 -0.24 8.26
C GLU A 439 28.21 0.40 7.01
N GLY A 440 27.62 0.20 5.84
CA GLY A 440 28.11 0.77 4.58
C GLY A 440 27.83 2.26 4.40
N LEU A 441 26.75 2.74 5.02
CA LEU A 441 26.22 4.10 4.91
C LEU A 441 26.07 4.77 6.29
N GLY A 442 26.91 4.43 7.24
CA GLY A 442 26.79 4.88 8.63
C GLY A 442 26.90 6.39 8.82
N ASP A 443 27.41 7.11 7.81
CA ASP A 443 27.57 8.56 7.78
C ASP A 443 26.42 9.29 7.07
N THR A 444 25.31 8.61 6.77
CA THR A 444 24.10 9.20 6.17
C THR A 444 22.96 9.26 7.19
N ASP A 445 21.99 10.16 7.00
CA ASP A 445 20.77 10.17 7.80
C ASP A 445 19.70 9.27 7.14
N HIS A 446 19.23 8.26 7.88
CA HIS A 446 18.42 7.17 7.33
C HIS A 446 16.94 7.28 7.66
N PHE A 447 16.08 7.03 6.67
CA PHE A 447 14.69 6.64 6.87
C PHE A 447 14.51 5.24 6.30
N ILE A 448 14.35 4.26 7.17
CA ILE A 448 14.32 2.85 6.80
C ILE A 448 12.95 2.25 7.11
N PHE A 449 12.40 1.54 6.13
CA PHE A 449 11.25 0.68 6.29
C PHE A 449 11.67 -0.78 6.20
N LEU A 450 11.21 -1.57 7.17
CA LEU A 450 11.45 -3.01 7.27
C LEU A 450 10.12 -3.72 7.50
N HIS A 451 9.61 -4.41 6.47
CA HIS A 451 8.39 -5.22 6.54
C HIS A 451 8.77 -6.68 6.75
N THR A 452 8.23 -7.29 7.80
CA THR A 452 8.52 -8.69 8.19
C THR A 452 7.24 -9.47 8.30
N ALA A 453 7.24 -10.75 7.90
CA ALA A 453 6.05 -11.60 7.82
C ALA A 453 6.21 -12.93 8.57
N ASP A 454 7.10 -13.01 9.55
CA ASP A 454 7.31 -14.21 10.37
C ASP A 454 6.04 -14.63 11.14
N VAL A 455 5.23 -13.65 11.55
CA VAL A 455 3.98 -13.89 12.30
C VAL A 455 2.78 -14.10 11.38
N HIS A 456 2.84 -13.62 10.14
CA HIS A 456 1.74 -13.69 9.18
C HIS A 456 1.30 -15.14 8.96
N PRO A 457 0.00 -15.43 9.08
CA PRO A 457 -0.49 -16.80 9.10
C PRO A 457 -0.66 -17.29 7.65
N TRP A 458 0.17 -18.27 7.28
CA TRP A 458 0.10 -18.91 5.98
C TRP A 458 -0.68 -20.24 6.06
N PRO A 459 -1.60 -20.53 5.13
CA PRO A 459 -2.34 -21.78 5.14
C PRO A 459 -1.40 -22.97 4.88
N TYR A 460 -1.31 -23.89 5.85
CA TYR A 460 -0.38 -25.03 5.82
C TYR A 460 -0.43 -25.87 4.55
N PRO A 461 -1.60 -26.17 3.94
CA PRO A 461 -1.63 -26.93 2.70
C PRO A 461 -0.94 -26.23 1.51
N LEU A 462 -0.79 -24.90 1.56
CA LEU A 462 -0.07 -24.12 0.56
C LEU A 462 1.37 -23.80 0.97
N PHE A 463 1.65 -23.65 2.27
CA PHE A 463 2.95 -23.24 2.80
C PHE A 463 3.48 -24.20 3.85
N GLN A 464 4.78 -24.51 3.77
CA GLN A 464 5.44 -25.34 4.77
C GLN A 464 5.58 -24.58 6.10
N ILE A 465 5.18 -25.23 7.20
CA ILE A 465 5.44 -24.74 8.56
C ILE A 465 6.87 -25.13 8.97
N THR A 466 7.48 -24.40 9.89
CA THR A 466 8.84 -24.67 10.39
C THR A 466 8.99 -26.09 10.96
N SER A 467 10.16 -26.71 10.73
CA SER A 467 10.45 -28.08 11.18
C SER A 467 10.34 -28.25 12.70
N SER A 468 10.62 -27.20 13.47
CA SER A 468 10.46 -27.18 14.93
C SER A 468 9.01 -27.39 15.36
N VAL A 469 8.05 -26.71 14.74
CA VAL A 469 6.62 -26.91 14.97
C VAL A 469 6.22 -28.32 14.54
N GLN A 470 6.68 -28.75 13.37
CA GLN A 470 6.31 -30.06 12.83
C GLN A 470 6.77 -31.22 13.73
N ALA A 471 7.99 -31.13 14.27
CA ALA A 471 8.60 -32.21 15.06
C ALA A 471 8.11 -32.25 16.52
N ARG A 472 7.68 -31.11 17.08
CA ARG A 472 7.24 -31.04 18.49
C ARG A 472 5.77 -31.39 18.70
N LEU A 473 4.92 -31.10 17.72
CA LEU A 473 3.47 -31.29 17.87
C LEU A 473 3.10 -32.79 17.84
N PRO A 474 2.24 -33.26 18.74
CA PRO A 474 1.60 -34.57 18.62
C PRO A 474 0.90 -34.74 17.26
N LEU A 475 0.82 -35.98 16.77
CA LEU A 475 0.30 -36.28 15.42
C LEU A 475 -1.09 -35.67 15.16
N ALA A 476 -2.01 -35.74 16.12
CA ALA A 476 -3.36 -35.18 15.96
C ALA A 476 -3.34 -33.65 15.78
N GLU A 477 -2.61 -32.94 16.64
CA GLU A 477 -2.43 -31.49 16.57
C GLU A 477 -1.71 -31.09 15.28
N ARG A 478 -0.70 -31.86 14.87
CA ARG A 478 0.05 -31.64 13.62
C ARG A 478 -0.84 -31.73 12.37
N LEU A 479 -1.82 -32.64 12.39
CA LEU A 479 -2.77 -32.86 11.29
C LEU A 479 -3.97 -31.92 11.33
N SER A 480 -4.18 -31.16 12.42
CA SER A 480 -5.33 -30.27 12.58
C SER A 480 -5.47 -29.18 11.50
N GLY A 481 -4.35 -28.70 10.96
CA GLY A 481 -4.33 -27.70 9.89
C GLY A 481 -4.20 -28.27 8.46
N ALA A 482 -4.30 -29.60 8.28
CA ALA A 482 -4.06 -30.25 6.98
C ALA A 482 -5.15 -29.98 5.91
N VAL A 483 -6.25 -29.34 6.29
CA VAL A 483 -7.37 -29.02 5.39
C VAL A 483 -7.68 -27.53 5.48
N GLY A 484 -7.85 -26.89 4.34
CA GLY A 484 -8.16 -25.46 4.25
C GLY A 484 -7.07 -24.66 3.54
N SER A 485 -7.49 -23.69 2.76
CA SER A 485 -6.62 -22.73 2.08
C SER A 485 -7.20 -21.33 2.16
N GLU A 486 -7.94 -21.06 3.24
CA GLU A 486 -8.56 -19.78 3.49
C GLU A 486 -7.48 -18.69 3.61
N PRO A 487 -7.71 -17.50 3.05
CA PRO A 487 -6.81 -16.37 3.24
C PRO A 487 -6.64 -16.01 4.72
N SER A 488 -5.50 -15.39 5.06
CA SER A 488 -5.11 -15.01 6.43
C SER A 488 -6.24 -14.41 7.29
N PRO A 489 -7.02 -13.41 6.83
CA PRO A 489 -8.10 -12.82 7.64
C PRO A 489 -9.26 -13.76 8.00
N TYR A 490 -9.36 -14.91 7.33
CA TYR A 490 -10.39 -15.93 7.51
C TYR A 490 -9.82 -17.25 8.04
N MET A 491 -8.52 -17.28 8.39
CA MET A 491 -7.85 -18.52 8.75
C MET A 491 -8.42 -19.10 10.05
N ARG A 492 -8.68 -20.40 10.04
CA ARG A 492 -9.29 -21.10 11.17
C ARG A 492 -8.30 -21.33 12.31
N ARG A 493 -8.80 -21.21 13.53
CA ARG A 493 -8.11 -21.68 14.72
C ARG A 493 -7.95 -23.20 14.70
N THR A 494 -6.70 -23.64 14.72
CA THR A 494 -6.25 -25.03 14.88
C THR A 494 -5.00 -25.05 15.76
N ASP A 495 -4.71 -26.18 16.40
CA ASP A 495 -3.48 -26.33 17.20
C ASP A 495 -2.22 -26.06 16.37
N LEU A 496 -2.21 -26.52 15.11
CA LEU A 496 -1.13 -26.23 14.17
C LEU A 496 -0.97 -24.73 13.92
N SER A 497 -2.06 -24.02 13.61
CA SER A 497 -2.02 -22.59 13.30
C SER A 497 -1.59 -21.72 14.49
N MET A 498 -2.09 -22.04 15.70
CA MET A 498 -1.69 -21.32 16.92
C MET A 498 -0.21 -21.52 17.20
N GLU A 499 0.28 -22.75 17.09
CA GLU A 499 1.65 -23.07 17.43
C GLU A 499 2.64 -22.63 16.34
N ALA A 500 2.21 -22.56 15.07
CA ALA A 500 2.93 -21.89 14.00
C ALA A 500 3.06 -20.38 14.24
N CYS A 501 1.96 -19.70 14.60
CA CYS A 501 1.99 -18.27 14.91
C CYS A 501 2.89 -17.96 16.12
N ARG A 502 2.80 -18.75 17.21
CA ARG A 502 3.70 -18.63 18.37
C ARG A 502 5.17 -18.85 18.00
N GLN A 503 5.46 -19.76 17.06
CA GLN A 503 6.82 -19.93 16.57
C GLN A 503 7.29 -18.68 15.80
N GLY A 504 6.45 -18.14 14.92
CA GLY A 504 6.70 -16.89 14.19
C GLY A 504 6.99 -15.71 15.12
N ILE A 505 6.22 -15.56 16.20
CA ILE A 505 6.44 -14.51 17.23
C ILE A 505 7.83 -14.64 17.86
N ARG A 506 8.26 -15.87 18.21
CA ARG A 506 9.60 -16.13 18.78
C ARG A 506 10.71 -15.91 17.75
N ASP A 507 10.47 -16.25 16.49
CA ASP A 507 11.43 -16.07 15.40
C ASP A 507 11.65 -14.60 15.11
N LEU A 508 10.56 -13.82 15.04
CA LEU A 508 10.57 -12.37 14.93
C LEU A 508 11.34 -11.72 16.10
N ASP A 509 10.95 -12.01 17.35
CA ASP A 509 11.59 -11.40 18.52
C ASP A 509 13.10 -11.71 18.60
N ARG A 510 13.49 -12.94 18.26
CA ARG A 510 14.90 -13.35 18.22
C ARG A 510 15.68 -12.57 17.16
N ALA A 511 15.14 -12.41 15.96
CA ALA A 511 15.78 -11.64 14.90
C ALA A 511 15.91 -10.16 15.28
N LEU A 512 14.82 -9.56 15.77
CA LEU A 512 14.81 -8.17 16.21
C LEU A 512 15.72 -7.92 17.41
N GLY A 513 15.90 -8.90 18.30
CA GLY A 513 16.88 -8.82 19.39
C GLY A 513 18.31 -8.53 18.92
N THR A 514 18.72 -9.10 17.78
CA THR A 514 20.01 -8.79 17.13
C THR A 514 20.05 -7.32 16.69
N LEU A 515 18.99 -6.84 16.02
CA LEU A 515 18.91 -5.45 15.58
C LEU A 515 18.92 -4.47 16.76
N TYR A 516 18.12 -4.73 17.80
CA TYR A 516 18.07 -3.88 18.98
C TYR A 516 19.42 -3.78 19.67
N THR A 517 20.16 -4.90 19.78
CA THR A 517 21.51 -4.89 20.35
C THR A 517 22.45 -4.04 19.51
N TYR A 518 22.45 -4.21 18.19
CA TYR A 518 23.23 -3.35 17.29
C TYR A 518 22.89 -1.87 17.47
N LEU A 519 21.60 -1.51 17.51
CA LEU A 519 21.19 -0.11 17.68
C LEU A 519 21.68 0.48 19.01
N GLU A 520 21.59 -0.28 20.11
CA GLU A 520 22.05 0.16 21.43
C GLU A 520 23.57 0.28 21.54
N GLU A 521 24.33 -0.48 20.74
CA GLU A 521 25.79 -0.43 20.69
C GLU A 521 26.32 0.70 19.79
N HIS A 522 25.55 1.11 18.78
CA HIS A 522 26.02 2.02 17.72
C HIS A 522 25.39 3.40 17.72
N TYR A 523 24.28 3.62 18.42
CA TYR A 523 23.58 4.91 18.45
C TYR A 523 23.22 5.34 19.88
N ALA A 524 23.36 6.63 20.16
CA ALA A 524 22.81 7.23 21.36
C ALA A 524 21.26 7.28 21.29
N PRO A 525 20.54 7.27 22.44
CA PRO A 525 19.08 7.31 22.44
C PRO A 525 18.44 8.50 21.71
N ASP A 526 19.16 9.61 21.57
CA ASP A 526 18.75 10.82 20.85
C ASP A 526 19.12 10.81 19.35
N GLU A 527 19.89 9.82 18.89
CA GLU A 527 20.30 9.67 17.49
C GLU A 527 19.35 8.80 16.66
N TYR A 528 18.46 8.04 17.31
CA TYR A 528 17.48 7.22 16.63
C TYR A 528 16.04 7.51 17.03
N LEU A 529 15.14 7.15 16.12
CA LEU A 529 13.72 6.94 16.36
C LEU A 529 13.34 5.57 15.78
N VAL A 530 12.95 4.63 16.64
CA VAL A 530 12.54 3.28 16.24
C VAL A 530 11.05 3.10 16.53
N SER A 531 10.30 2.69 15.53
CA SER A 531 8.89 2.31 15.64
C SER A 531 8.71 0.84 15.29
N LEU A 532 8.03 0.08 16.15
CA LEU A 532 7.49 -1.23 15.79
C LEU A 532 5.97 -1.15 15.80
N TYR A 533 5.35 -1.61 14.72
CA TYR A 533 3.89 -1.63 14.60
C TYR A 533 3.43 -2.83 13.78
N SER A 534 2.15 -3.14 13.85
CA SER A 534 1.49 -4.04 12.91
C SER A 534 0.40 -3.32 12.13
N ASP A 535 0.24 -3.77 10.89
CA ASP A 535 -0.80 -3.34 9.97
C ASP A 535 -2.16 -3.92 10.32
N HIS A 536 -2.18 -5.12 10.90
CA HIS A 536 -3.35 -5.78 11.48
C HIS A 536 -2.94 -6.89 12.47
N GLY A 537 -3.91 -7.66 12.96
CA GLY A 537 -3.71 -8.86 13.79
C GLY A 537 -4.05 -10.17 13.05
N VAL A 538 -4.34 -11.25 13.78
CA VAL A 538 -4.68 -12.55 13.21
C VAL A 538 -5.81 -13.26 13.94
N PRO A 539 -6.65 -14.03 13.24
CA PRO A 539 -7.79 -14.72 13.85
C PRO A 539 -7.46 -16.09 14.45
N VAL A 540 -6.22 -16.58 14.30
CA VAL A 540 -5.86 -17.99 14.58
C VAL A 540 -5.96 -18.40 16.05
N PHE A 541 -6.15 -17.45 16.96
CA PHE A 541 -6.38 -17.69 18.40
C PHE A 541 -7.88 -17.65 18.77
N SER A 542 -8.76 -17.28 17.85
CA SER A 542 -10.19 -17.03 18.11
C SER A 542 -11.05 -18.22 17.74
N GLU A 543 -12.00 -18.60 18.60
CA GLU A 543 -12.99 -19.64 18.27
C GLU A 543 -14.04 -19.14 17.28
N HIS A 544 -14.44 -17.87 17.43
CA HIS A 544 -15.41 -17.19 16.59
C HIS A 544 -14.90 -15.77 16.28
N HIS A 545 -14.19 -15.60 15.16
CA HIS A 545 -13.81 -14.28 14.68
C HIS A 545 -14.79 -13.79 13.61
N TYR A 546 -14.82 -12.47 13.45
CA TYR A 546 -15.49 -11.78 12.35
C TYR A 546 -14.54 -10.73 11.78
N ILE A 547 -14.80 -10.30 10.54
CA ILE A 547 -14.01 -9.27 9.89
C ILE A 547 -14.08 -7.98 10.70
N VAL A 548 -12.92 -7.36 10.93
CA VAL A 548 -12.68 -6.22 11.83
C VAL A 548 -12.94 -6.47 13.33
N SER A 549 -12.91 -7.73 13.79
CA SER A 549 -12.87 -8.07 15.22
C SER A 549 -11.59 -7.56 15.92
N PRO A 550 -11.56 -7.48 17.26
CA PRO A 550 -10.35 -7.12 18.01
C PRO A 550 -9.14 -7.98 17.68
N ASP A 551 -9.31 -9.28 17.42
CA ASP A 551 -8.20 -10.18 17.08
C ASP A 551 -7.50 -9.79 15.76
N LEU A 552 -8.25 -9.18 14.83
CA LEU A 552 -7.74 -8.69 13.56
C LEU A 552 -7.32 -7.22 13.58
N THR A 553 -7.87 -6.41 14.50
CA THR A 553 -7.73 -4.94 14.40
C THR A 553 -7.17 -4.26 15.62
N HIS A 554 -7.04 -4.95 16.76
CA HIS A 554 -6.21 -4.47 17.87
C HIS A 554 -4.75 -4.79 17.55
N ALA A 555 -4.10 -3.82 16.91
CA ALA A 555 -2.77 -3.93 16.35
C ALA A 555 -1.71 -3.41 17.33
N ALA A 556 -0.45 -3.72 17.07
CA ALA A 556 0.67 -3.25 17.90
C ALA A 556 1.12 -1.87 17.43
N TRP A 557 1.48 -1.00 18.38
CA TRP A 557 2.30 0.18 18.09
C TRP A 557 3.14 0.58 19.31
N MET A 558 4.45 0.67 19.10
CA MET A 558 5.41 1.07 20.11
C MET A 558 6.56 1.85 19.48
N MET A 559 7.12 2.78 20.24
CA MET A 559 8.17 3.70 19.78
C MET A 559 9.24 3.87 20.85
N ARG A 560 10.49 4.08 20.44
CA ARG A 560 11.60 4.43 21.34
C ARG A 560 12.58 5.36 20.64
N GLY A 561 13.16 6.28 21.40
CA GLY A 561 14.23 7.16 20.94
C GLY A 561 13.88 8.64 21.09
N ALA A 562 14.53 9.47 20.29
CA ALA A 562 14.48 10.92 20.38
C ALA A 562 13.06 11.49 20.35
N GLY A 563 12.69 12.25 21.39
CA GLY A 563 11.37 12.89 21.52
C GLY A 563 10.23 11.95 21.94
N VAL A 564 10.50 10.65 22.12
CA VAL A 564 9.52 9.68 22.60
C VAL A 564 9.61 9.57 24.13
N PRO A 565 8.49 9.70 24.86
CA PRO A 565 8.47 9.47 26.30
C PRO A 565 8.96 8.06 26.68
N GLU A 566 9.88 7.96 27.64
CA GLU A 566 10.44 6.69 28.11
C GLU A 566 9.55 6.05 29.20
N GLY A 567 9.39 4.73 29.14
CA GLY A 567 8.75 3.93 30.18
C GLY A 567 7.23 4.11 30.29
N VAL A 568 6.56 4.47 29.18
CA VAL A 568 5.13 4.76 29.15
C VAL A 568 4.37 3.62 28.48
N VAL A 569 3.32 3.13 29.13
CA VAL A 569 2.26 2.35 28.48
C VAL A 569 1.02 3.24 28.43
N SER A 570 0.65 3.68 27.24
CA SER A 570 -0.45 4.60 26.99
C SER A 570 -1.74 3.85 26.68
N GLU A 571 -2.80 4.14 27.42
CA GLU A 571 -4.17 3.67 27.16
C GLU A 571 -4.97 4.63 26.25
N GLU A 572 -4.28 5.59 25.61
CA GLU A 572 -4.90 6.47 24.64
C GLU A 572 -5.32 5.69 23.38
N LEU A 573 -6.53 5.96 22.88
CA LEU A 573 -7.00 5.41 21.61
C LEU A 573 -6.14 5.97 20.48
N THR A 574 -5.52 5.08 19.72
CA THR A 574 -4.75 5.43 18.53
C THR A 574 -5.17 4.56 17.35
N SER A 575 -4.95 5.06 16.15
CA SER A 575 -5.24 4.37 14.89
C SER A 575 -4.03 4.38 13.97
N ALA A 576 -3.94 3.45 13.02
CA ALA A 576 -2.84 3.39 12.05
C ALA A 576 -2.61 4.73 11.31
N VAL A 577 -3.66 5.51 11.06
CA VAL A 577 -3.55 6.86 10.46
C VAL A 577 -2.78 7.88 11.33
N ASP A 578 -2.67 7.65 12.65
CA ASP A 578 -1.99 8.54 13.59
C ASP A 578 -0.47 8.41 13.54
N PHE A 579 0.02 7.37 12.85
CA PHE A 579 1.45 7.17 12.63
C PHE A 579 2.06 8.36 11.85
N TYR A 580 1.36 8.83 10.81
CA TYR A 580 1.79 9.95 9.98
C TYR A 580 1.99 11.25 10.77
N PRO A 581 0.98 11.81 11.48
CA PRO A 581 1.15 13.04 12.24
C PRO A 581 2.14 12.87 13.41
N THR A 582 2.30 11.66 13.95
CA THR A 582 3.30 11.38 14.99
C THR A 582 4.72 11.51 14.45
N LEU A 583 5.02 10.91 13.29
CA LEU A 583 6.29 11.13 12.61
C LEU A 583 6.46 12.58 12.16
N ALA A 584 5.39 13.26 11.74
CA ALA A 584 5.42 14.68 11.39
C ALA A 584 5.88 15.54 12.56
N HIS A 585 5.29 15.32 13.74
CA HIS A 585 5.65 15.99 14.97
C HIS A 585 7.10 15.69 15.37
N LEU A 586 7.49 14.42 15.35
CA LEU A 586 8.82 14.02 15.80
C LEU A 586 9.90 14.50 14.82
N CYS A 587 9.73 14.34 13.51
CA CYS A 587 10.74 14.63 12.50
C CYS A 587 10.68 16.06 11.93
N GLY A 588 9.60 16.80 12.20
CA GLY A 588 9.47 18.22 11.85
C GLY A 588 9.08 18.48 10.39
N PHE A 589 8.15 17.70 9.83
CA PHE A 589 7.60 17.95 8.49
C PHE A 589 6.12 18.41 8.56
N PRO A 590 5.61 19.15 7.55
CA PRO A 590 4.24 19.65 7.55
C PRO A 590 3.21 18.53 7.27
N ILE A 591 2.02 18.69 7.84
CA ILE A 591 0.85 17.82 7.63
C ILE A 591 -0.09 18.53 6.65
N GLY A 592 -0.63 17.79 5.67
CA GLY A 592 -1.63 18.30 4.72
C GLY A 592 -3.04 18.27 5.30
N ASP A 593 -3.95 19.06 4.75
CA ASP A 593 -5.37 19.11 5.15
C ASP A 593 -6.12 17.79 4.85
N ASP A 594 -5.53 16.96 3.99
CA ASP A 594 -6.02 15.65 3.55
C ASP A 594 -5.71 14.50 4.53
N VAL A 595 -4.88 14.74 5.55
CA VAL A 595 -4.48 13.73 6.54
C VAL A 595 -5.57 13.55 7.59
N ASP A 596 -6.06 12.31 7.74
CA ASP A 596 -7.08 11.93 8.74
C ASP A 596 -6.49 11.63 10.13
N GLY A 597 -5.17 11.46 10.19
CA GLY A 597 -4.42 11.19 11.41
C GLY A 597 -4.57 12.29 12.46
N VAL A 598 -4.64 11.89 13.73
CA VAL A 598 -4.71 12.80 14.88
C VAL A 598 -3.48 12.55 15.75
N LEU A 599 -2.72 13.61 16.03
CA LEU A 599 -1.56 13.51 16.92
C LEU A 599 -2.02 13.07 18.33
N PRO A 600 -1.43 12.00 18.92
CA PRO A 600 -1.74 11.58 20.28
C PRO A 600 -1.48 12.68 21.33
N LYS A 601 -2.28 12.70 22.40
CA LYS A 601 -2.12 13.61 23.55
C LYS A 601 -0.77 13.46 24.21
N LEU A 602 -0.20 12.26 24.19
CA LEU A 602 1.14 12.01 24.70
C LEU A 602 2.21 12.91 24.05
N PHE A 603 2.02 13.27 22.78
CA PHE A 603 2.88 14.19 22.03
C PHE A 603 2.32 15.63 21.99
N GLY A 604 1.36 15.96 22.85
CA GLY A 604 0.74 17.28 22.92
C GLY A 604 -0.36 17.53 21.88
N GLY A 605 -0.82 16.50 21.17
CA GLY A 605 -1.93 16.59 20.23
C GLY A 605 -3.32 16.55 20.89
N ALA A 606 -4.36 16.58 20.06
CA ALA A 606 -5.74 16.51 20.53
C ALA A 606 -6.13 15.10 21.03
N GLY A 607 -5.48 14.06 20.50
CA GLY A 607 -5.85 12.66 20.72
C GLY A 607 -7.20 12.27 20.15
N ARG A 608 -7.48 10.97 20.10
CA ARG A 608 -8.76 10.45 19.61
C ARG A 608 -9.74 10.14 20.73
N GLU A 609 -11.01 10.44 20.47
CA GLU A 609 -12.14 9.91 21.24
C GLU A 609 -12.67 8.59 20.66
N ILE A 610 -12.36 8.31 19.40
CA ILE A 610 -12.87 7.18 18.62
C ILE A 610 -11.83 6.71 17.59
N ALA A 611 -11.69 5.40 17.44
CA ALA A 611 -10.87 4.75 16.40
C ALA A 611 -11.77 3.90 15.50
N PHE A 612 -11.51 3.90 14.19
CA PHE A 612 -12.31 3.18 13.21
C PHE A 612 -11.51 2.04 12.59
N SER A 613 -12.15 0.88 12.47
CA SER A 613 -11.67 -0.23 11.66
C SER A 613 -12.79 -0.68 10.72
N ASN A 614 -12.52 -0.81 9.44
CA ASN A 614 -13.50 -1.22 8.44
C ASN A 614 -12.95 -2.16 7.37
N SER A 615 -13.84 -2.89 6.73
CA SER A 615 -13.54 -3.67 5.53
C SER A 615 -14.24 -3.05 4.32
N LEU A 616 -13.43 -2.56 3.39
CA LEU A 616 -13.85 -2.06 2.07
C LEU A 616 -13.60 -3.11 0.97
N TYR A 617 -13.43 -4.38 1.34
CA TYR A 617 -13.08 -5.42 0.40
C TYR A 617 -14.24 -5.67 -0.59
N PRO A 618 -14.04 -5.44 -1.91
CA PRO A 618 -15.10 -5.60 -2.89
C PRO A 618 -15.69 -7.01 -2.90
N THR A 619 -16.99 -7.13 -3.16
CA THR A 619 -17.76 -8.39 -3.17
C THR A 619 -18.00 -9.05 -1.81
N LYS A 620 -17.58 -8.42 -0.70
CA LYS A 620 -17.90 -8.83 0.68
C LYS A 620 -18.80 -7.78 1.33
N SER A 621 -19.54 -8.15 2.37
CA SER A 621 -20.33 -7.19 3.15
C SER A 621 -19.41 -6.11 3.72
N TYR A 622 -19.88 -4.86 3.73
CA TYR A 622 -19.17 -3.80 4.44
C TYR A 622 -19.30 -4.05 5.95
N CYS A 623 -18.18 -3.98 6.66
CA CYS A 623 -18.12 -4.09 8.12
C CYS A 623 -17.40 -2.89 8.70
N LEU A 624 -17.92 -2.31 9.78
CA LEU A 624 -17.29 -1.21 10.52
C LEU A 624 -17.36 -1.45 12.02
N ARG A 625 -16.27 -1.14 12.71
CA ARG A 625 -16.19 -1.00 14.17
C ARG A 625 -15.66 0.38 14.52
N ALA A 626 -16.44 1.14 15.27
CA ALA A 626 -16.06 2.46 15.77
C ALA A 626 -15.88 2.35 17.30
N ARG A 627 -14.62 2.32 17.75
CA ARG A 627 -14.23 2.02 19.14
C ARG A 627 -13.94 3.30 19.90
N ALA A 628 -14.73 3.56 20.94
CA ALA A 628 -14.48 4.61 21.91
C ALA A 628 -14.00 4.00 23.23
N LYS A 629 -13.70 4.83 24.24
CA LYS A 629 -13.11 4.36 25.50
C LYS A 629 -13.92 3.27 26.21
N THR A 630 -15.26 3.36 26.16
CA THR A 630 -16.15 2.48 26.95
C THR A 630 -17.11 1.65 26.10
N HIS A 631 -17.36 2.03 24.84
CA HIS A 631 -18.26 1.32 23.94
C HIS A 631 -17.70 1.19 22.53
N THR A 632 -18.21 0.23 21.77
CA THR A 632 -17.98 0.05 20.33
C THR A 632 -19.30 0.13 19.57
N PHE A 633 -19.35 0.90 18.49
CA PHE A 633 -20.44 0.85 17.52
C PHE A 633 -20.12 -0.13 16.40
N HIS A 634 -21.08 -0.99 16.07
CA HIS A 634 -21.01 -2.01 15.03
C HIS A 634 -21.92 -1.61 13.88
N LEU A 635 -21.46 -1.83 12.66
CA LEU A 635 -22.29 -1.74 11.47
C LEU A 635 -21.89 -2.78 10.43
N GLU A 636 -22.90 -3.43 9.85
CA GLU A 636 -22.75 -4.36 8.73
C GLU A 636 -23.91 -4.20 7.74
N THR A 637 -23.63 -4.16 6.43
CA THR A 637 -24.64 -3.77 5.42
C THR A 637 -25.48 -4.91 4.88
N GLY A 638 -25.08 -6.17 5.06
CA GLY A 638 -25.72 -7.34 4.42
C GLY A 638 -25.67 -7.34 2.88
N THR A 639 -25.21 -6.25 2.27
CA THR A 639 -25.00 -6.02 0.84
C THR A 639 -23.49 -5.93 0.57
N PRO A 640 -23.00 -6.46 -0.56
CA PRO A 640 -21.59 -6.38 -0.89
C PRO A 640 -21.11 -4.94 -1.16
N VAL A 641 -19.87 -4.64 -0.77
CA VAL A 641 -19.12 -3.47 -1.22
C VAL A 641 -18.91 -3.56 -2.73
N LEU A 642 -19.24 -2.49 -3.44
CA LEU A 642 -19.02 -2.38 -4.88
C LEU A 642 -17.54 -2.26 -5.20
N ALA A 643 -17.15 -2.54 -6.45
CA ALA A 643 -15.74 -2.45 -6.86
C ALA A 643 -15.13 -1.05 -6.70
N ASN A 644 -15.98 -0.02 -6.71
CA ASN A 644 -15.64 1.38 -6.50
C ASN A 644 -15.56 1.78 -5.01
N GLY A 645 -15.74 0.84 -4.09
CA GLY A 645 -15.66 1.05 -2.65
C GLY A 645 -16.96 1.55 -2.01
N THR A 646 -17.99 1.86 -2.79
CA THR A 646 -19.27 2.34 -2.24
C THR A 646 -20.19 1.22 -1.77
N VAL A 647 -21.13 1.53 -0.89
CA VAL A 647 -22.11 0.57 -0.34
C VAL A 647 -23.46 1.22 -0.06
N ASP A 648 -24.54 0.48 -0.32
CA ASP A 648 -25.89 0.86 0.12
C ASP A 648 -26.06 0.58 1.62
N LEU A 649 -26.25 1.64 2.39
CA LEU A 649 -26.36 1.59 3.86
C LEU A 649 -27.81 1.40 4.35
N ALA A 650 -28.83 1.45 3.50
CA ALA A 650 -30.23 1.38 3.92
C ALA A 650 -30.60 0.09 4.68
N ARG A 651 -29.92 -1.01 4.37
CA ARG A 651 -30.16 -2.32 5.00
C ARG A 651 -29.11 -2.68 6.06
N SER A 652 -28.39 -1.68 6.55
CA SER A 652 -27.38 -1.90 7.57
C SER A 652 -28.00 -2.30 8.91
N VAL A 653 -27.39 -3.30 9.53
CA VAL A 653 -27.62 -3.66 10.93
C VAL A 653 -26.58 -2.92 11.75
N SER A 654 -27.01 -2.23 12.81
CA SER A 654 -26.12 -1.57 13.74
C SER A 654 -26.49 -1.87 15.18
N ALA A 655 -25.47 -1.88 16.05
CA ALA A 655 -25.62 -2.12 17.47
C ALA A 655 -24.45 -1.47 18.22
N ILE A 656 -24.64 -1.15 19.51
CA ILE A 656 -23.59 -0.58 20.36
C ILE A 656 -23.34 -1.54 21.51
N TYR A 657 -22.07 -1.84 21.78
CA TYR A 657 -21.66 -2.79 22.81
C TYR A 657 -20.72 -2.10 23.79
N PRO A 658 -20.74 -2.43 25.10
CA PRO A 658 -19.63 -2.12 25.98
C PRO A 658 -18.33 -2.75 25.45
N ARG A 659 -17.18 -2.07 25.62
CA ARG A 659 -15.88 -2.52 25.06
C ARG A 659 -15.52 -3.96 25.42
N ASP A 660 -15.78 -4.38 26.65
CA ASP A 660 -15.44 -5.72 27.16
C ASP A 660 -16.32 -6.85 26.58
N TYR A 661 -17.44 -6.49 25.93
CA TYR A 661 -18.41 -7.41 25.36
C TYR A 661 -18.65 -7.15 23.86
N GLU A 662 -17.63 -6.62 23.17
CA GLU A 662 -17.71 -6.24 21.75
C GLU A 662 -18.19 -7.41 20.86
N GLY A 663 -19.35 -7.25 20.22
CA GLY A 663 -19.89 -8.21 19.26
C GLY A 663 -20.49 -9.47 19.88
N ILE A 664 -20.68 -9.51 21.20
CA ILE A 664 -21.31 -10.64 21.89
C ILE A 664 -22.82 -10.40 21.94
N ALA A 665 -23.58 -11.28 21.28
CA ALA A 665 -25.04 -11.22 21.26
C ALA A 665 -25.64 -11.25 22.68
N GLY A 666 -26.61 -10.37 22.94
CA GLY A 666 -27.26 -10.19 24.24
C GLY A 666 -26.62 -9.12 25.13
N TYR A 667 -25.47 -8.57 24.74
CA TYR A 667 -24.79 -7.45 25.41
C TYR A 667 -24.98 -6.10 24.68
N GLU A 668 -25.84 -6.05 23.67
CA GLU A 668 -26.22 -4.80 23.01
C GLU A 668 -26.79 -3.81 24.04
N THR A 669 -26.34 -2.56 23.92
CA THR A 669 -26.81 -1.43 24.72
C THR A 669 -27.29 -0.33 23.78
N ASP A 670 -28.36 0.35 24.13
CA ASP A 670 -28.89 1.45 23.34
C ASP A 670 -29.43 2.55 24.27
N SER A 671 -28.97 3.78 24.07
CA SER A 671 -29.43 4.96 24.79
C SER A 671 -29.31 6.21 23.91
N PRO A 672 -30.14 7.24 24.14
CA PRO A 672 -30.02 8.51 23.43
C PRO A 672 -28.61 9.11 23.46
N GLU A 673 -27.90 8.98 24.58
CA GLU A 673 -26.54 9.50 24.76
C GLU A 673 -25.53 8.75 23.88
N LEU A 674 -25.63 7.41 23.81
CA LEU A 674 -24.77 6.60 22.94
C LEU A 674 -25.03 6.91 21.47
N ARG A 675 -26.30 7.05 21.06
CA ARG A 675 -26.63 7.42 19.67
C ARG A 675 -26.13 8.82 19.32
N ALA A 676 -26.29 9.79 20.22
CA ALA A 676 -25.78 11.15 20.03
C ALA A 676 -24.25 11.20 19.92
N PHE A 677 -23.53 10.27 20.57
CA PHE A 677 -22.08 10.15 20.44
C PHE A 677 -21.68 9.49 19.12
N PHE A 678 -22.20 8.30 18.81
CA PHE A 678 -21.73 7.47 17.70
C PHE A 678 -22.30 7.88 16.34
N TYR A 679 -23.61 8.13 16.24
CA TYR A 679 -24.25 8.31 14.93
C TYR A 679 -23.64 9.44 14.09
N PRO A 680 -23.43 10.67 14.60
CA PRO A 680 -22.84 11.72 13.79
C PRO A 680 -21.40 11.39 13.35
N ARG A 681 -20.57 10.87 14.26
CA ARG A 681 -19.16 10.51 13.97
C ARG A 681 -19.04 9.39 12.94
N VAL A 682 -19.91 8.37 13.05
CA VAL A 682 -19.93 7.25 12.12
C VAL A 682 -20.49 7.69 10.76
N ARG A 683 -21.54 8.50 10.72
CA ARG A 683 -22.08 9.05 9.46
C ARG A 683 -21.05 9.90 8.72
N GLU A 684 -20.26 10.68 9.45
CA GLU A 684 -19.14 11.46 8.92
C GLU A 684 -18.06 10.54 8.34
N PHE A 685 -17.64 9.51 9.07
CA PHE A 685 -16.68 8.51 8.55
C PHE A 685 -17.20 7.76 7.31
N LEU A 686 -18.51 7.57 7.19
CA LEU A 686 -19.14 6.92 6.03
C LEU A 686 -19.35 7.86 4.84
N ALA A 687 -19.07 9.15 4.99
CA ALA A 687 -19.16 10.11 3.89
C ALA A 687 -18.19 9.69 2.76
N GLY A 688 -18.69 9.63 1.53
CA GLY A 688 -17.93 9.16 0.37
C GLY A 688 -17.98 7.64 0.12
N ILE A 689 -18.38 6.84 1.11
CA ILE A 689 -18.60 5.38 0.95
C ILE A 689 -20.10 5.08 0.78
N GLY A 690 -20.97 5.70 1.58
CA GLY A 690 -22.41 5.47 1.53
C GLY A 690 -23.04 5.94 0.21
N ASN A 691 -23.87 5.10 -0.42
CA ASN A 691 -24.70 5.47 -1.57
C ASN A 691 -26.21 5.30 -1.27
N ASN A 692 -27.07 5.93 -2.07
CA ASN A 692 -28.54 5.87 -1.88
C ASN A 692 -29.19 4.66 -2.58
N GLY A 693 -28.46 3.55 -2.75
CA GLY A 693 -28.85 2.46 -3.63
C GLY A 693 -28.73 2.84 -5.12
N GLU A 694 -27.93 3.86 -5.42
CA GLU A 694 -27.60 4.31 -6.77
C GLU A 694 -26.45 3.46 -7.32
N PHE A 695 -26.65 2.81 -8.47
CA PHE A 695 -25.60 2.05 -9.12
C PHE A 695 -25.72 2.05 -10.64
N TRP A 696 -24.58 2.03 -11.31
CA TRP A 696 -24.47 1.83 -12.75
C TRP A 696 -24.62 0.34 -13.09
N PRO A 697 -25.45 -0.06 -14.08
CA PRO A 697 -25.68 -1.46 -14.44
C PRO A 697 -24.40 -2.25 -14.76
N GLN A 698 -23.39 -1.57 -15.30
CA GLN A 698 -22.11 -2.13 -15.70
C GLN A 698 -21.26 -2.62 -14.50
N MET A 699 -21.51 -2.12 -13.29
CA MET A 699 -20.80 -2.52 -12.07
C MET A 699 -21.26 -3.88 -11.50
N HIS A 700 -22.36 -4.43 -12.02
CA HIS A 700 -22.96 -5.69 -11.56
C HIS A 700 -22.84 -6.84 -12.57
N ALA A 701 -22.10 -6.68 -13.67
CA ALA A 701 -21.90 -7.77 -14.63
C ALA A 701 -21.37 -9.02 -13.87
N PRO A 702 -22.07 -10.17 -13.95
CA PRO A 702 -21.64 -11.37 -13.25
C PRO A 702 -20.24 -11.73 -13.73
N ARG A 703 -19.29 -11.78 -12.79
CA ARG A 703 -17.95 -12.28 -13.10
C ARG A 703 -18.10 -13.77 -13.42
N PRO A 704 -17.64 -14.26 -14.58
CA PRO A 704 -17.43 -15.69 -14.73
C PRO A 704 -16.47 -16.14 -13.62
N GLN A 705 -16.82 -17.26 -12.99
CA GLN A 705 -16.17 -17.82 -11.78
C GLN A 705 -14.68 -18.02 -11.95
#